data_AF-A0A1I2Q2P7-F1
#
_entry.id   AF-A0A1I2Q2P7-F1
#
_cell.length_a   1.000
_cell.length_b   1.000
_cell.length_c   1.000
_cell.angle_alpha   90.00
_cell.angle_beta   90.00
_cell.angle_gamma   90.00
#
_symmetry.space_group_name_H-M   'P 1'
#
loop_
_entity.id
_entity.type
_entity.pdbx_description
1 polymer ?
#
loop_
_entity_poly.entity_id
_entity_poly.type
_entity_poly.pdbx_seq_one_letter_code
_entity_poly.pdbx_strand_id
1 'polypeptide(L)'
;MKNKKVHVKHAKNFWEFSLKKTAGVVLATATIFTSIQWGNFKDEKVNTTQMVHAAESLQQQYGLQENVQDGVILHAWDWSFNNIKSHMKEIAESGYTSIQTSPIQPYKQAGDYGNGTNDTWWLFYQPTDFTVSKTKSQNLLGTEKEFKEMCAEADKYGIKIIVDVVANHVAATRTGGVGYDYSINDKLKRNDFFHNTSFPAINYGYRSSIINDSMGDAPNTLPDLNTENNELQKYILEFLDECIDDGADGFRFDAAKHIGVPADGTQYTFFPNVVNGAKKFYETNKRTAKTLYCYGEVLDNPGENTKGSDYTPYVNITDNGTSATIRNGVNGNPNSAATSYYQKNVSAKNIVLWAESHDEFQNEGGATRYTNIAQIKKAWAMVGSRANATSLFYARTSSYRSGNIGDITTNDWKSKEVIKVNKFHNEHVGEGEYLSSEDGVAYNERGTTGAVLVNCYGNNKNANVTAHNLENGTYEEKITGKEFKVENRRILGEIGSTGIAVIEKKDQNTDNPNTGKDDSSDEGTTVVPATNHRVYFKLPQGWNGNNIYCYAYGKNGSNKTWPGEKMIYDQGKDLYFYDVKEQFDHVMFTDNNNQYPGSGSPGLTFSGDSTAKEWIYQNGTWQKYNNENDEEADHVVYFRNTKGWKNPCAYMWNDTQKVVANNKEWPGEKMKLIDEKNCIYAIKVDWSKGYNHIIFSDNGNDQTADLDLKKDGTVY
;
A
#
# COMPACT_ATOMS: atom_id res chain seq x y z
N MET A 1 -73.82 -26.63 -37.34
CA MET A 1 -74.47 -26.19 -36.09
C MET A 1 -73.41 -25.87 -35.06
N LYS A 2 -73.46 -24.63 -34.52
CA LYS A 2 -72.74 -24.06 -33.34
C LYS A 2 -71.20 -24.16 -33.34
N ASN A 3 -70.50 -23.14 -33.87
CA ASN A 3 -70.01 -21.91 -33.19
C ASN A 3 -68.92 -22.22 -32.13
N LYS A 4 -67.67 -21.74 -32.23
CA LYS A 4 -67.25 -20.34 -32.48
C LYS A 4 -65.90 -20.21 -33.25
N LYS A 5 -65.92 -19.31 -34.23
CA LYS A 5 -64.92 -18.35 -34.76
C LYS A 5 -63.55 -18.34 -34.03
N VAL A 6 -62.38 -18.55 -34.66
CA VAL A 6 -61.69 -17.88 -35.80
C VAL A 6 -61.36 -16.40 -35.53
N HIS A 7 -60.07 -16.05 -35.30
CA HIS A 7 -59.23 -15.32 -36.27
C HIS A 7 -57.80 -15.00 -35.78
N VAL A 8 -56.89 -15.14 -36.74
CA VAL A 8 -55.50 -14.69 -36.82
C VAL A 8 -55.43 -13.17 -37.05
N LYS A 9 -54.41 -12.45 -36.51
CA LYS A 9 -53.45 -11.57 -37.25
C LYS A 9 -52.72 -10.51 -36.37
N HIS A 10 -51.39 -10.47 -36.57
CA HIS A 10 -50.49 -9.31 -36.74
C HIS A 10 -50.03 -8.43 -35.56
N ALA A 11 -48.72 -8.50 -35.29
CA ALA A 11 -47.71 -7.44 -35.18
C ALA A 11 -48.09 -6.06 -34.60
N LYS A 12 -47.50 -5.73 -33.43
CA LYS A 12 -46.68 -4.53 -33.10
C LYS A 12 -46.32 -4.56 -31.59
N ASN A 13 -45.25 -3.84 -31.22
CA ASN A 13 -44.64 -3.58 -29.89
C ASN A 13 -43.24 -4.23 -29.83
N PHE A 14 -42.10 -3.61 -30.16
CA PHE A 14 -41.48 -2.34 -29.74
C PHE A 14 -41.61 -2.01 -28.24
N TRP A 15 -40.45 -2.15 -27.58
CA TRP A 15 -40.03 -1.66 -26.25
C TRP A 15 -40.74 -2.25 -25.02
N GLU A 16 -40.05 -3.16 -24.33
CA GLU A 16 -39.98 -3.24 -22.86
C GLU A 16 -38.88 -4.24 -22.46
N PHE A 17 -37.66 -3.73 -22.25
CA PHE A 17 -36.60 -4.48 -21.57
C PHE A 17 -36.88 -4.40 -20.06
N SER A 18 -37.12 -5.55 -19.44
CA SER A 18 -37.37 -5.69 -18.02
C SER A 18 -36.14 -5.29 -17.20
N LEU A 19 -36.14 -4.07 -16.67
CA LEU A 19 -35.37 -3.64 -15.51
C LEU A 19 -35.85 -4.40 -14.26
N LYS A 20 -35.22 -5.54 -13.95
CA LYS A 20 -35.27 -6.16 -12.62
C LYS A 20 -33.96 -6.88 -12.31
N LYS A 21 -33.04 -6.13 -11.68
CA LYS A 21 -32.25 -6.54 -10.50
C LYS A 21 -31.35 -5.38 -10.09
N THR A 22 -31.80 -4.65 -9.07
CA THR A 22 -31.00 -3.70 -8.28
C THR A 22 -31.08 -4.12 -6.82
N ALA A 23 -30.02 -3.75 -6.08
CA ALA A 23 -29.76 -3.92 -4.64
C ALA A 23 -28.78 -5.05 -4.27
N GLY A 24 -27.51 -4.88 -4.64
CA GLY A 24 -26.37 -5.44 -3.90
C GLY A 24 -25.75 -4.32 -3.06
N VAL A 25 -26.26 -4.09 -1.85
CA VAL A 25 -25.60 -3.27 -0.83
C VAL A 25 -25.20 -4.23 0.28
N VAL A 26 -23.91 -4.52 0.39
CA VAL A 26 -23.36 -5.22 1.57
C VAL A 26 -23.12 -4.16 2.64
N LEU A 27 -24.10 -3.98 3.52
CA LEU A 27 -23.96 -3.21 4.76
C LEU A 27 -23.09 -4.01 5.74
N ALA A 28 -21.89 -3.49 6.03
CA ALA A 28 -21.12 -3.88 7.20
C ALA A 28 -21.83 -3.32 8.46
N THR A 29 -22.57 -4.14 9.18
CA THR A 29 -23.21 -3.75 10.44
C THR A 29 -22.21 -3.77 11.59
N ALA A 30 -21.88 -2.60 12.13
CA ALA A 30 -21.36 -2.43 13.48
C ALA A 30 -22.52 -2.49 14.48
N THR A 31 -22.56 -3.52 15.33
CA THR A 31 -23.54 -3.62 16.42
C THR A 31 -23.08 -2.84 17.64
N ILE A 32 -23.82 -1.78 17.99
CA ILE A 32 -23.84 -1.14 19.30
C ILE A 32 -25.07 -1.69 20.05
N PHE A 33 -24.90 -2.24 21.25
CA PHE A 33 -26.00 -2.42 22.22
C PHE A 33 -25.95 -1.24 23.21
N THR A 34 -27.05 -0.52 23.48
CA THR A 34 -28.04 -0.92 24.48
C THR A 34 -29.35 -0.09 24.41
N SER A 35 -30.48 -0.81 24.55
CA SER A 35 -31.78 -0.40 25.11
C SER A 35 -32.48 0.89 24.64
N ILE A 36 -33.31 0.83 23.58
CA ILE A 36 -34.54 1.64 23.43
C ILE A 36 -35.62 0.79 22.73
N GLN A 37 -36.87 0.96 23.19
CA GLN A 37 -38.09 0.25 22.79
C GLN A 37 -38.32 0.10 21.28
N TRP A 38 -38.98 -1.00 20.91
CA TRP A 38 -39.50 -1.28 19.57
C TRP A 38 -40.35 -0.14 19.01
N GLY A 39 -39.83 0.52 17.98
CA GLY A 39 -40.54 1.44 17.09
C GLY A 39 -39.94 1.36 15.69
N ASN A 40 -40.79 1.26 14.68
CA ASN A 40 -40.48 1.06 13.26
C ASN A 40 -39.34 1.96 12.74
N PHE A 41 -38.23 1.38 12.27
CA PHE A 41 -37.25 2.09 11.45
C PHE A 41 -37.55 1.94 9.96
N LYS A 42 -37.69 3.07 9.28
CA LYS A 42 -37.61 3.21 7.82
C LYS A 42 -36.14 3.25 7.41
N ASP A 43 -35.83 2.69 6.25
CA ASP A 43 -34.51 2.74 5.62
C ASP A 43 -33.98 4.17 5.50
N GLU A 44 -32.89 4.49 6.22
CA GLU A 44 -32.07 5.67 5.95
C GLU A 44 -30.92 5.27 5.02
N LYS A 45 -30.83 5.96 3.87
CA LYS A 45 -29.72 5.83 2.92
C LYS A 45 -28.43 6.34 3.56
N VAL A 46 -27.39 5.51 3.59
CA VAL A 46 -26.02 5.95 3.89
C VAL A 46 -25.62 6.97 2.82
N ASN A 47 -25.19 8.16 3.27
CA ASN A 47 -24.92 9.30 2.42
C ASN A 47 -23.49 9.19 1.83
N THR A 48 -23.37 8.98 0.52
CA THR A 48 -22.09 8.80 -0.20
C THR A 48 -21.08 9.93 0.06
N THR A 49 -21.55 11.14 0.36
CA THR A 49 -20.73 12.30 0.72
C THR A 49 -19.91 12.08 2.01
N GLN A 50 -20.40 11.31 2.98
CA GLN A 50 -19.64 11.01 4.21
C GLN A 50 -18.48 10.05 3.98
N MET A 51 -18.60 9.08 3.06
CA MET A 51 -17.51 8.14 2.76
C MET A 51 -16.38 8.81 1.98
N VAL A 52 -16.70 9.72 1.06
CA VAL A 52 -15.71 10.51 0.31
C VAL A 52 -14.91 11.42 1.26
N HIS A 53 -15.58 12.12 2.18
CA HIS A 53 -14.87 12.94 3.17
C HIS A 53 -14.02 12.13 4.16
N ALA A 54 -14.44 10.90 4.50
CA ALA A 54 -13.64 10.01 5.33
C ALA A 54 -12.36 9.54 4.59
N ALA A 55 -12.47 9.16 3.32
CA ALA A 55 -11.31 8.79 2.50
C ALA A 55 -10.33 9.97 2.28
N GLU A 56 -10.84 11.17 1.99
CA GLU A 56 -10.05 12.41 1.89
C GLU A 56 -9.29 12.69 3.21
N SER A 57 -9.94 12.49 4.36
CA SER A 57 -9.31 12.69 5.67
C SER A 57 -8.20 11.67 5.98
N LEU A 58 -8.32 10.44 5.46
CA LEU A 58 -7.35 9.37 5.65
C LEU A 58 -6.14 9.52 4.71
N GLN A 59 -6.36 9.94 3.46
CA GLN A 59 -5.27 10.29 2.54
C GLN A 59 -4.40 11.41 3.09
N GLN A 60 -5.03 12.46 3.63
CA GLN A 60 -4.33 13.58 4.27
C GLN A 60 -3.50 13.16 5.47
N GLN A 61 -3.97 12.17 6.25
CA GLN A 61 -3.21 11.64 7.39
C GLN A 61 -1.83 11.10 6.98
N TYR A 62 -1.74 10.47 5.80
CA TYR A 62 -0.52 9.84 5.31
C TYR A 62 0.20 10.66 4.21
N GLY A 63 -0.36 11.82 3.82
CA GLY A 63 0.15 12.64 2.73
C GLY A 63 0.06 11.93 1.37
N LEU A 64 -0.98 11.11 1.17
CA LEU A 64 -1.23 10.39 -0.08
C LEU A 64 -2.12 11.23 -1.01
N GLN A 65 -2.03 10.97 -2.31
CA GLN A 65 -2.78 11.74 -3.32
C GLN A 65 -4.15 11.12 -3.61
N GLU A 66 -5.11 11.96 -3.98
CA GLU A 66 -6.44 11.52 -4.41
C GLU A 66 -6.35 10.81 -5.78
N ASN A 67 -5.60 11.40 -6.71
CA ASN A 67 -5.37 10.85 -8.04
C ASN A 67 -4.11 10.00 -8.05
N VAL A 68 -4.20 8.79 -8.62
CA VAL A 68 -3.05 7.90 -8.80
C VAL A 68 -1.93 8.58 -9.62
N GLN A 69 -2.29 9.38 -10.62
CA GLN A 69 -1.34 10.09 -11.47
C GLN A 69 -0.37 10.98 -10.70
N ASP A 70 -0.86 11.60 -9.62
CA ASP A 70 -0.16 12.62 -8.85
C ASP A 70 0.77 12.02 -7.78
N GLY A 71 0.64 10.72 -7.51
CA GLY A 71 1.44 10.02 -6.51
C GLY A 71 2.40 9.00 -7.11
N VAL A 72 2.98 8.19 -6.23
CA VAL A 72 3.87 7.08 -6.60
C VAL A 72 3.21 5.71 -6.40
N ILE A 73 3.59 4.77 -7.27
CA ILE A 73 3.07 3.39 -7.33
C ILE A 73 4.08 2.44 -6.69
N LEU A 74 3.63 1.60 -5.75
CA LEU A 74 4.36 0.40 -5.33
C LEU A 74 3.95 -0.77 -6.24
N HIS A 75 4.88 -1.34 -6.99
CA HIS A 75 4.63 -2.61 -7.67
C HIS A 75 4.93 -3.76 -6.72
N ALA A 76 3.85 -4.27 -6.09
CA ALA A 76 3.86 -5.41 -5.17
C ALA A 76 3.89 -6.73 -5.94
N TRP A 77 4.96 -6.89 -6.72
CA TRP A 77 5.13 -7.99 -7.65
C TRP A 77 5.23 -9.33 -6.92
N ASP A 78 4.38 -10.26 -7.33
CA ASP A 78 4.19 -11.61 -6.77
C ASP A 78 3.81 -11.63 -5.29
N TRP A 79 3.40 -10.51 -4.69
CA TRP A 79 2.92 -10.50 -3.31
C TRP A 79 1.48 -11.03 -3.24
N SER A 80 1.20 -11.87 -2.25
CA SER A 80 -0.16 -12.38 -2.05
C SER A 80 -1.08 -11.28 -1.54
N PHE A 81 -2.38 -11.37 -1.84
CA PHE A 81 -3.36 -10.38 -1.38
C PHE A 81 -3.35 -10.22 0.14
N ASN A 82 -3.14 -11.31 0.89
CA ASN A 82 -3.05 -11.27 2.35
C ASN A 82 -1.77 -10.58 2.85
N ASN A 83 -0.63 -10.76 2.16
CA ASN A 83 0.61 -10.09 2.55
C ASN A 83 0.58 -8.60 2.22
N ILE A 84 -0.04 -8.21 1.11
CA ILE A 84 -0.33 -6.80 0.82
C ILE A 84 -1.23 -6.22 1.93
N LYS A 85 -2.34 -6.90 2.25
CA LYS A 85 -3.30 -6.51 3.29
C LYS A 85 -2.64 -6.32 4.66
N SER A 86 -1.77 -7.24 5.08
CA SER A 86 -1.12 -7.17 6.40
C SER A 86 -0.08 -6.06 6.53
N HIS A 87 0.44 -5.53 5.41
CA HIS A 87 1.44 -4.46 5.38
C HIS A 87 0.85 -3.12 4.92
N MET A 88 -0.47 -3.00 4.77
CA MET A 88 -1.12 -1.81 4.21
C MET A 88 -0.74 -0.52 4.93
N LYS A 89 -0.66 -0.55 6.26
CA LYS A 89 -0.22 0.58 7.08
C LYS A 89 1.20 1.02 6.75
N GLU A 90 2.13 0.08 6.63
CA GLU A 90 3.54 0.37 6.31
C GLU A 90 3.68 0.91 4.89
N ILE A 91 2.86 0.43 3.96
CA ILE A 91 2.79 0.96 2.58
C ILE A 91 2.30 2.41 2.60
N ALA A 92 1.26 2.72 3.37
CA ALA A 92 0.75 4.08 3.52
C ALA A 92 1.78 5.02 4.17
N GLU A 93 2.42 4.59 5.26
CA GLU A 93 3.47 5.35 5.95
C GLU A 93 4.70 5.59 5.07
N SER A 94 4.92 4.71 4.09
CA SER A 94 5.98 4.83 3.08
C SER A 94 5.64 5.79 1.95
N GLY A 95 4.44 6.39 1.93
CA GLY A 95 4.05 7.45 0.98
C GLY A 95 3.55 6.94 -0.37
N TYR A 96 3.24 5.66 -0.52
CA TYR A 96 2.67 5.14 -1.76
C TYR A 96 1.18 5.46 -1.86
N THR A 97 0.80 6.14 -2.93
CA THR A 97 -0.61 6.46 -3.20
C THR A 97 -1.36 5.24 -3.75
N SER A 98 -0.66 4.34 -4.43
CA SER A 98 -1.26 3.17 -5.05
C SER A 98 -0.35 1.95 -5.04
N ILE A 99 -0.96 0.78 -5.12
CA ILE A 99 -0.30 -0.51 -5.24
C ILE A 99 -0.69 -1.11 -6.59
N GLN A 100 0.28 -1.61 -7.34
CA GLN A 100 0.04 -2.52 -8.46
C GLN A 100 0.24 -3.96 -8.01
N THR A 101 -0.74 -4.83 -8.27
CA THR A 101 -0.64 -6.28 -8.10
C THR A 101 -0.08 -6.95 -9.37
N SER A 102 0.48 -8.15 -9.24
CA SER A 102 0.61 -9.08 -10.39
C SER A 102 -0.78 -9.46 -10.95
N PRO A 103 -0.89 -10.09 -12.14
CA PRO A 103 -2.17 -10.48 -12.73
C PRO A 103 -3.05 -11.33 -11.81
N ILE A 104 -4.34 -11.00 -11.73
CA ILE A 104 -5.31 -11.68 -10.85
C ILE A 104 -6.20 -12.68 -11.59
N GLN A 105 -6.04 -12.77 -12.91
CA GLN A 105 -6.73 -13.74 -13.76
C GLN A 105 -6.29 -15.18 -13.41
N PRO A 106 -7.16 -16.19 -13.63
CA PRO A 106 -6.74 -17.58 -13.65
C PRO A 106 -5.63 -17.74 -14.69
N TYR A 107 -4.59 -18.48 -14.35
CA TYR A 107 -3.48 -18.73 -15.26
C TYR A 107 -3.10 -20.21 -15.33
N LYS A 108 -2.38 -20.59 -16.37
CA LYS A 108 -2.04 -21.99 -16.59
C LYS A 108 -1.12 -22.51 -15.48
N GLN A 109 -1.32 -23.74 -15.03
CA GLN A 109 -0.40 -24.44 -14.13
C GLN A 109 -0.24 -23.83 -12.72
N ALA A 110 -1.11 -22.92 -12.30
CA ALA A 110 -1.06 -22.31 -10.96
C ALA A 110 -1.03 -23.37 -9.84
N GLY A 111 -1.88 -24.40 -9.93
CA GLY A 111 -1.95 -25.48 -8.94
C GLY A 111 -0.96 -26.63 -9.12
N ASP A 112 -0.08 -26.60 -10.13
CA ASP A 112 0.85 -27.70 -10.38
C ASP A 112 1.97 -27.69 -9.32
N TYR A 113 2.36 -28.88 -8.84
CA TYR A 113 3.42 -29.02 -7.83
C TYR A 113 4.74 -28.44 -8.34
N GLY A 114 5.37 -27.56 -7.54
CA GLY A 114 6.63 -26.90 -7.87
C GLY A 114 6.48 -25.49 -8.45
N ASN A 115 5.28 -25.07 -8.85
CA ASN A 115 5.03 -23.72 -9.38
C ASN A 115 4.73 -22.67 -8.30
N GLY A 116 5.07 -22.96 -7.05
CA GLY A 116 4.88 -22.05 -5.91
C GLY A 116 6.01 -21.05 -5.72
N THR A 117 7.03 -21.03 -6.59
CA THR A 117 8.22 -20.19 -6.44
C THR A 117 8.27 -19.09 -7.49
N ASN A 118 9.01 -18.02 -7.16
CA ASN A 118 9.21 -16.89 -8.07
C ASN A 118 10.00 -17.26 -9.33
N ASP A 119 10.51 -18.50 -9.46
CA ASP A 119 11.05 -19.01 -10.73
C ASP A 119 10.00 -19.17 -11.83
N THR A 120 8.73 -19.26 -11.43
CA THR A 120 7.59 -19.53 -12.32
C THR A 120 6.68 -18.32 -12.50
N TRP A 121 7.13 -17.12 -12.10
CA TRP A 121 6.38 -15.86 -12.17
C TRP A 121 5.74 -15.58 -13.54
N TRP A 122 6.41 -15.94 -14.63
CA TRP A 122 5.95 -15.72 -16.00
C TRP A 122 4.65 -16.47 -16.33
N LEU A 123 4.26 -17.46 -15.50
CA LEU A 123 2.96 -18.13 -15.62
C LEU A 123 1.78 -17.18 -15.38
N PHE A 124 1.93 -16.14 -14.55
CA PHE A 124 0.89 -15.12 -14.36
C PHE A 124 0.47 -14.45 -15.66
N TYR A 125 1.40 -14.35 -16.61
CA TYR A 125 1.20 -13.75 -17.93
C TYR A 125 0.70 -14.76 -18.97
N GLN A 126 0.08 -15.85 -18.52
CA GLN A 126 -0.55 -16.85 -19.38
C GLN A 126 -1.97 -17.14 -18.88
N PRO A 127 -2.88 -16.18 -19.06
CA PRO A 127 -4.23 -16.28 -18.53
C PRO A 127 -5.00 -17.38 -19.25
N THR A 128 -5.85 -18.06 -18.49
CA THR A 128 -6.76 -19.08 -19.00
C THR A 128 -8.20 -18.58 -19.09
N ASP A 129 -8.49 -17.42 -18.50
CA ASP A 129 -9.81 -16.80 -18.53
C ASP A 129 -9.77 -15.28 -18.27
N PHE A 130 -10.88 -14.61 -18.57
CA PHE A 130 -11.14 -13.21 -18.21
C PHE A 130 -12.16 -13.16 -17.06
N THR A 131 -11.68 -13.40 -15.85
CA THR A 131 -12.41 -13.28 -14.58
C THR A 131 -11.41 -13.12 -13.43
N VAL A 132 -11.85 -12.66 -12.27
CA VAL A 132 -11.05 -12.71 -11.04
C VAL A 132 -10.98 -14.16 -10.54
N SER A 133 -9.78 -14.63 -10.22
CA SER A 133 -9.55 -16.00 -9.75
C SER A 133 -10.33 -16.33 -8.48
N LYS A 134 -11.04 -17.47 -8.48
CA LYS A 134 -11.90 -17.88 -7.37
C LYS A 134 -11.17 -18.76 -6.35
N THR A 135 -10.10 -19.45 -6.76
CA THR A 135 -9.35 -20.38 -5.91
C THR A 135 -7.83 -20.17 -6.02
N LYS A 136 -7.08 -20.58 -5.00
CA LYS A 136 -5.60 -20.56 -5.05
C LYS A 136 -4.99 -21.49 -6.11
N SER A 137 -5.76 -22.49 -6.55
CA SER A 137 -5.35 -23.37 -7.65
C SER A 137 -5.53 -22.74 -9.03
N GLN A 138 -6.24 -21.61 -9.12
CA GLN A 138 -6.37 -20.81 -10.34
C GLN A 138 -5.35 -19.67 -10.36
N ASN A 139 -5.02 -19.10 -9.19
CA ASN A 139 -4.00 -18.07 -9.07
C ASN A 139 -3.38 -18.09 -7.67
N LEU A 140 -2.04 -18.15 -7.59
CA LEU A 140 -1.33 -18.34 -6.34
C LEU A 140 -1.28 -17.10 -5.43
N LEU A 141 -1.62 -15.90 -5.93
CA LEU A 141 -1.69 -14.69 -5.10
C LEU A 141 -2.86 -14.75 -4.10
N GLY A 142 -3.92 -15.48 -4.44
CA GLY A 142 -5.07 -15.66 -3.58
C GLY A 142 -6.38 -15.86 -4.34
N THR A 143 -7.45 -15.79 -3.57
CA THR A 143 -8.85 -15.86 -4.03
C THR A 143 -9.43 -14.46 -4.21
N GLU A 144 -10.50 -14.35 -5.00
CA GLU A 144 -11.32 -13.14 -5.14
C GLU A 144 -11.72 -12.54 -3.79
N LYS A 145 -12.07 -13.38 -2.80
CA LYS A 145 -12.39 -12.92 -1.45
C LYS A 145 -11.20 -12.24 -0.78
N GLU A 146 -10.01 -12.81 -0.90
CA GLU A 146 -8.78 -12.23 -0.33
C GLU A 146 -8.41 -10.92 -1.06
N PHE A 147 -8.66 -10.82 -2.38
CA PHE A 147 -8.51 -9.59 -3.14
C PHE A 147 -9.46 -8.49 -2.64
N LYS A 148 -10.75 -8.79 -2.47
CA LYS A 148 -11.75 -7.88 -1.88
C LYS A 148 -11.35 -7.37 -0.51
N GLU A 149 -10.91 -8.28 0.36
CA GLU A 149 -10.45 -7.92 1.70
C GLU A 149 -9.20 -7.03 1.68
N MET A 150 -8.29 -7.25 0.72
CA MET A 150 -7.10 -6.41 0.53
C MET A 150 -7.48 -5.01 0.04
N CYS A 151 -8.38 -4.91 -0.95
CA CYS A 151 -8.87 -3.61 -1.45
C CYS A 151 -9.63 -2.84 -0.36
N ALA A 152 -10.49 -3.51 0.40
CA ALA A 152 -11.20 -2.88 1.52
C ALA A 152 -10.26 -2.41 2.64
N GLU A 153 -9.13 -3.10 2.86
CA GLU A 153 -8.09 -2.61 3.77
C GLU A 153 -7.36 -1.40 3.18
N ALA A 154 -7.04 -1.40 1.88
CA ALA A 154 -6.41 -0.27 1.19
C ALA A 154 -7.25 1.01 1.30
N ASP A 155 -8.57 0.89 1.16
CA ASP A 155 -9.52 2.00 1.29
C ASP A 155 -9.41 2.69 2.67
N LYS A 156 -9.10 1.96 3.76
CA LYS A 156 -8.92 2.53 5.10
C LYS A 156 -7.69 3.43 5.24
N TYR A 157 -6.73 3.31 4.33
CA TYR A 157 -5.54 4.16 4.29
C TYR A 157 -5.56 5.12 3.11
N GLY A 158 -6.63 5.10 2.30
CA GLY A 158 -6.73 5.92 1.09
C GLY A 158 -5.88 5.43 -0.07
N ILE A 159 -5.30 4.23 0.00
CA ILE A 159 -4.48 3.61 -1.06
C ILE A 159 -5.37 3.08 -2.18
N LYS A 160 -4.89 3.22 -3.43
CA LYS A 160 -5.58 2.78 -4.65
C LYS A 160 -4.98 1.47 -5.17
N ILE A 161 -5.81 0.58 -5.70
CA ILE A 161 -5.35 -0.70 -6.25
C ILE A 161 -5.36 -0.68 -7.77
N ILE A 162 -4.20 -0.90 -8.38
CA ILE A 162 -4.03 -1.11 -9.82
C ILE A 162 -3.87 -2.62 -10.08
N VAL A 163 -4.71 -3.16 -10.96
CA VAL A 163 -4.63 -4.57 -11.37
C VAL A 163 -3.83 -4.68 -12.66
N ASP A 164 -2.87 -5.61 -12.72
CA ASP A 164 -2.22 -5.99 -13.97
C ASP A 164 -3.15 -6.90 -14.81
N VAL A 165 -3.38 -6.51 -16.05
CA VAL A 165 -4.36 -7.09 -16.96
C VAL A 165 -3.66 -7.60 -18.21
N VAL A 166 -3.75 -8.92 -18.44
CA VAL A 166 -3.23 -9.58 -19.63
C VAL A 166 -4.36 -9.81 -20.61
N ALA A 167 -4.53 -8.86 -21.54
CA ALA A 167 -5.64 -8.83 -22.49
C ALA A 167 -5.22 -8.98 -23.97
N ASN A 168 -3.92 -9.01 -24.26
CA ASN A 168 -3.41 -9.22 -25.62
C ASN A 168 -3.51 -10.68 -26.06
N HIS A 169 -3.24 -11.62 -25.15
CA HIS A 169 -3.05 -13.03 -25.47
C HIS A 169 -3.59 -13.93 -24.36
N VAL A 170 -3.59 -15.24 -24.60
CA VAL A 170 -3.93 -16.27 -23.60
C VAL A 170 -2.79 -17.28 -23.44
N ALA A 171 -2.96 -18.22 -22.51
CA ALA A 171 -2.00 -19.28 -22.23
C ALA A 171 -1.60 -20.08 -23.47
N ALA A 172 -0.29 -20.21 -23.71
CA ALA A 172 0.28 -21.11 -24.71
C ALA A 172 0.30 -22.57 -24.22
N THR A 173 0.28 -23.50 -25.18
CA THR A 173 0.32 -24.95 -24.94
C THR A 173 1.47 -25.38 -24.02
N ARG A 174 1.17 -26.29 -23.07
CA ARG A 174 2.15 -26.88 -22.14
C ARG A 174 3.25 -27.71 -22.79
N THR A 175 3.03 -28.27 -23.97
CA THR A 175 3.96 -29.25 -24.58
C THR A 175 5.10 -28.62 -25.38
N GLY A 176 5.18 -27.28 -25.41
CA GLY A 176 5.88 -26.58 -26.48
C GLY A 176 5.15 -26.73 -27.80
N GLY A 177 5.32 -25.77 -28.70
CA GLY A 177 4.55 -25.73 -29.96
C GLY A 177 3.56 -24.58 -30.03
N VAL A 178 2.95 -24.47 -31.21
CA VAL A 178 2.04 -23.41 -31.59
C VAL A 178 0.61 -23.82 -31.19
N GLY A 179 -0.02 -23.06 -30.29
CA GLY A 179 -1.39 -23.33 -29.84
C GLY A 179 -1.69 -22.82 -28.44
N TYR A 180 -2.98 -22.75 -28.09
CA TYR A 180 -3.41 -22.43 -26.74
C TYR A 180 -3.40 -23.64 -25.80
N ASP A 181 -3.24 -23.38 -24.51
CA ASP A 181 -3.32 -24.42 -23.49
C ASP A 181 -4.73 -25.01 -23.38
N TYR A 182 -4.83 -26.31 -23.11
CA TYR A 182 -6.14 -26.97 -22.99
C TYR A 182 -6.99 -26.39 -21.85
N SER A 183 -6.35 -25.78 -20.84
CA SER A 183 -7.00 -25.21 -19.67
C SER A 183 -7.62 -23.84 -19.89
N ILE A 184 -7.46 -23.21 -21.06
CA ILE A 184 -8.22 -22.00 -21.37
C ILE A 184 -9.73 -22.29 -21.33
N ASN A 185 -10.51 -21.31 -20.89
CA ASN A 185 -11.96 -21.41 -20.79
C ASN A 185 -12.56 -21.77 -22.15
N ASP A 186 -13.54 -22.70 -22.18
CA ASP A 186 -14.17 -23.13 -23.42
C ASP A 186 -14.86 -21.99 -24.20
N LYS A 187 -15.28 -20.92 -23.51
CA LYS A 187 -15.81 -19.70 -24.15
C LYS A 187 -14.78 -18.99 -25.03
N LEU A 188 -13.49 -19.16 -24.74
CA LEU A 188 -12.37 -18.57 -25.49
C LEU A 188 -11.91 -19.47 -26.65
N LYS A 189 -12.32 -20.74 -26.71
CA LYS A 189 -11.93 -21.70 -27.77
C LYS A 189 -12.70 -21.46 -29.06
N ARG A 190 -12.52 -20.26 -29.61
CA ARG A 190 -13.24 -19.74 -30.77
C ARG A 190 -12.26 -19.21 -31.79
N ASN A 191 -12.33 -19.69 -33.03
CA ASN A 191 -11.41 -19.25 -34.08
C ASN A 191 -11.50 -17.73 -34.33
N ASP A 192 -12.68 -17.13 -34.19
CA ASP A 192 -12.89 -15.69 -34.40
C ASP A 192 -12.38 -14.81 -33.25
N PHE A 193 -11.93 -15.40 -32.15
CA PHE A 193 -11.30 -14.71 -31.01
C PHE A 193 -9.78 -14.59 -31.16
N PHE A 194 -9.19 -15.13 -32.22
CA PHE A 194 -7.76 -15.04 -32.50
C PHE A 194 -7.54 -14.38 -33.87
N HIS A 195 -6.55 -13.49 -33.99
CA HIS A 195 -6.22 -12.88 -35.28
C HIS A 195 -5.81 -13.95 -36.31
N ASN A 196 -5.06 -14.94 -35.85
CA ASN A 196 -4.57 -16.04 -36.67
C ASN A 196 -4.45 -17.34 -35.86
N THR A 197 -5.18 -18.37 -36.23
CA THR A 197 -5.16 -19.68 -35.55
C THR A 197 -3.90 -20.50 -35.81
N SER A 198 -3.01 -20.04 -36.68
CA SER A 198 -1.66 -20.59 -36.83
C SER A 198 -0.64 -19.92 -35.90
N PHE A 199 -1.06 -18.95 -35.08
CA PHE A 199 -0.25 -18.23 -34.07
C PHE A 199 1.19 -17.93 -34.52
N PRO A 200 1.39 -17.27 -35.67
CA PRO A 200 2.72 -16.99 -36.21
C PRO A 200 3.49 -16.08 -35.26
N ALA A 201 4.82 -16.22 -35.21
CA ALA A 201 5.66 -15.33 -34.42
C ALA A 201 5.70 -13.92 -35.01
N ILE A 202 5.78 -12.91 -34.14
CA ILE A 202 5.86 -11.51 -34.54
C ILE A 202 7.11 -11.21 -35.37
N ASN A 203 6.93 -10.47 -36.45
CA ASN A 203 7.97 -9.74 -37.15
C ASN A 203 7.95 -8.26 -36.73
N TYR A 204 8.86 -7.88 -35.83
CA TYR A 204 8.98 -6.53 -35.30
C TYR A 204 9.35 -5.45 -36.34
N GLY A 205 9.64 -5.83 -37.58
CA GLY A 205 9.79 -4.90 -38.70
C GLY A 205 8.47 -4.33 -39.23
N TYR A 206 7.32 -4.93 -38.88
CA TYR A 206 6.01 -4.54 -39.39
C TYR A 206 5.00 -4.29 -38.26
N ARG A 207 4.40 -3.10 -38.23
CA ARG A 207 3.40 -2.73 -37.21
C ARG A 207 2.20 -3.66 -37.23
N SER A 208 1.76 -4.04 -38.43
CA SER A 208 0.67 -5.01 -38.59
C SER A 208 0.99 -6.39 -38.02
N SER A 209 2.26 -6.81 -37.99
CA SER A 209 2.66 -8.07 -37.36
C SER A 209 2.72 -7.91 -35.83
N ILE A 210 3.25 -6.78 -35.34
CA ILE A 210 3.31 -6.48 -33.90
C ILE A 210 1.93 -6.56 -33.22
N ILE A 211 0.85 -6.20 -33.93
CA ILE A 211 -0.51 -6.14 -33.37
C ILE A 211 -1.47 -7.27 -33.79
N ASN A 212 -1.07 -8.15 -34.71
CA ASN A 212 -1.95 -9.23 -35.17
C ASN A 212 -1.28 -10.62 -35.16
N ASP A 213 0.01 -10.70 -34.82
CA ASP A 213 0.77 -11.95 -34.71
C ASP A 213 1.16 -12.22 -33.24
N SER A 214 1.59 -13.44 -32.96
CA SER A 214 1.74 -13.98 -31.62
C SER A 214 3.11 -13.71 -31.00
N MET A 215 3.09 -13.09 -29.80
CA MET A 215 4.28 -12.81 -29.01
C MET A 215 5.05 -14.10 -28.66
N GLY A 216 6.37 -13.99 -28.54
CA GLY A 216 7.27 -15.12 -28.32
C GLY A 216 7.89 -15.66 -29.61
N ASP A 217 8.94 -16.47 -29.46
CA ASP A 217 9.62 -17.07 -30.60
C ASP A 217 8.99 -18.40 -30.98
N ALA A 218 8.74 -18.63 -32.27
CA ALA A 218 8.28 -19.92 -32.75
C ALA A 218 9.31 -21.02 -32.38
N PRO A 219 8.85 -22.15 -31.83
CA PRO A 219 7.46 -22.60 -31.79
C PRO A 219 6.69 -22.24 -30.51
N ASN A 220 7.23 -21.44 -29.59
CA ASN A 220 6.63 -21.11 -28.29
C ASN A 220 5.97 -19.71 -28.29
N THR A 221 4.94 -19.55 -29.11
CA THR A 221 4.18 -18.30 -29.22
C THR A 221 2.96 -18.28 -28.29
N LEU A 222 2.61 -17.09 -27.80
CA LEU A 222 1.42 -16.81 -27.00
C LEU A 222 0.23 -16.54 -27.95
N PRO A 223 -0.83 -17.35 -27.91
CA PRO A 223 -2.00 -17.18 -28.78
C PRO A 223 -2.59 -15.78 -28.73
N ASP A 224 -2.49 -15.08 -29.85
CA ASP A 224 -2.85 -13.66 -29.97
C ASP A 224 -4.34 -13.44 -30.22
N LEU A 225 -4.96 -12.61 -29.40
CA LEU A 225 -6.40 -12.39 -29.41
C LEU A 225 -6.79 -11.36 -30.46
N ASN A 226 -7.89 -11.63 -31.19
CA ASN A 226 -8.53 -10.67 -32.09
C ASN A 226 -9.20 -9.56 -31.29
N THR A 227 -8.45 -8.52 -30.93
CA THR A 227 -8.91 -7.47 -30.02
C THR A 227 -9.96 -6.54 -30.64
N GLU A 228 -10.26 -6.67 -31.92
CA GLU A 228 -11.34 -5.96 -32.62
C GLU A 228 -12.68 -6.67 -32.53
N ASN A 229 -12.70 -7.92 -32.04
CA ASN A 229 -13.94 -8.68 -31.87
C ASN A 229 -14.78 -8.10 -30.72
N ASN A 230 -15.96 -7.57 -31.05
CA ASN A 230 -16.86 -6.95 -30.07
C ASN A 230 -17.30 -7.87 -28.92
N GLU A 231 -17.46 -9.17 -29.19
CA GLU A 231 -17.85 -10.13 -28.13
C GLU A 231 -16.68 -10.40 -27.17
N LEU A 232 -15.46 -10.45 -27.71
CA LEU A 232 -14.26 -10.56 -26.88
C LEU A 232 -14.01 -9.29 -26.06
N GLN A 233 -14.12 -8.11 -26.68
CA GLN A 233 -14.02 -6.82 -25.97
C GLN A 233 -15.02 -6.74 -24.83
N LYS A 234 -16.27 -7.17 -25.07
CA LYS A 234 -17.29 -7.23 -24.02
C LYS A 234 -16.90 -8.19 -22.89
N TYR A 235 -16.35 -9.35 -23.22
CA TYR A 235 -15.92 -10.33 -22.22
C TYR A 235 -14.79 -9.77 -21.34
N ILE A 236 -13.81 -9.10 -21.94
CA ILE A 236 -12.72 -8.44 -21.21
C ILE A 236 -13.25 -7.28 -20.37
N LEU A 237 -14.18 -6.47 -20.90
CA LEU A 237 -14.81 -5.39 -20.14
C LEU A 237 -15.58 -5.92 -18.91
N GLU A 238 -16.30 -7.03 -19.03
CA GLU A 238 -16.99 -7.67 -17.90
C GLU A 238 -15.99 -8.09 -16.79
N PHE A 239 -14.77 -8.52 -17.14
CA PHE A 239 -13.70 -8.77 -16.18
C PHE A 239 -13.18 -7.49 -15.51
N LEU A 240 -13.02 -6.40 -16.27
CA LEU A 240 -12.63 -5.12 -15.68
C LEU A 240 -13.71 -4.58 -14.73
N ASP A 241 -14.98 -4.71 -15.10
CA ASP A 241 -16.12 -4.36 -14.25
C ASP A 241 -16.12 -5.20 -12.96
N GLU A 242 -15.86 -6.52 -13.06
CA GLU A 242 -15.68 -7.40 -11.90
C GLU A 242 -14.54 -6.94 -10.98
N CYS A 243 -13.38 -6.57 -11.55
CA CYS A 243 -12.26 -6.04 -10.75
C CYS A 243 -12.65 -4.74 -10.01
N ILE A 244 -13.38 -3.85 -10.67
CA ILE A 244 -13.84 -2.57 -10.07
C ILE A 244 -14.84 -2.83 -8.94
N ASP A 245 -15.81 -3.72 -9.15
CA ASP A 245 -16.79 -4.14 -8.13
C ASP A 245 -16.09 -4.77 -6.91
N ASP A 246 -14.96 -5.44 -7.15
CA ASP A 246 -14.16 -6.08 -6.12
C ASP A 246 -13.21 -5.12 -5.37
N GLY A 247 -13.00 -3.92 -5.92
CA GLY A 247 -12.29 -2.84 -5.25
C GLY A 247 -11.12 -2.24 -6.02
N ALA A 248 -10.88 -2.62 -7.27
CA ALA A 248 -9.83 -2.01 -8.08
C ALA A 248 -10.11 -0.53 -8.38
N ASP A 249 -9.05 0.26 -8.49
CA ASP A 249 -9.03 1.69 -8.80
C ASP A 249 -8.27 2.02 -10.09
N GLY A 250 -7.70 1.01 -10.74
CA GLY A 250 -6.96 1.18 -11.97
C GLY A 250 -6.49 -0.12 -12.60
N PHE A 251 -5.94 0.01 -13.82
CA PHE A 251 -5.42 -1.10 -14.60
C PHE A 251 -4.07 -0.78 -15.24
N ARG A 252 -3.15 -1.74 -15.18
CA ARG A 252 -1.95 -1.82 -16.01
C ARG A 252 -2.23 -2.83 -17.12
N PHE A 253 -2.25 -2.39 -18.38
CA PHE A 253 -2.43 -3.28 -19.52
C PHE A 253 -1.07 -3.84 -19.94
N ASP A 254 -0.89 -5.14 -19.71
CA ASP A 254 0.25 -5.92 -20.19
C ASP A 254 0.34 -5.88 -21.71
N ALA A 255 1.56 -5.82 -22.23
CA ALA A 255 1.84 -5.89 -23.65
C ALA A 255 0.97 -4.92 -24.49
N ALA A 256 0.60 -3.76 -23.95
CA ALA A 256 -0.32 -2.82 -24.59
C ALA A 256 0.14 -2.39 -25.99
N LYS A 257 1.46 -2.38 -26.25
CA LYS A 257 2.03 -2.16 -27.60
C LYS A 257 1.46 -3.13 -28.66
N HIS A 258 1.13 -4.35 -28.26
CA HIS A 258 0.67 -5.42 -29.14
C HIS A 258 -0.84 -5.36 -29.41
N ILE A 259 -1.55 -4.41 -28.80
CA ILE A 259 -2.96 -4.13 -29.10
C ILE A 259 -3.02 -2.91 -30.01
N GLY A 260 -3.75 -3.03 -31.13
CA GLY A 260 -3.90 -1.92 -32.07
C GLY A 260 -4.66 -0.72 -31.49
N VAL A 261 -4.34 0.47 -31.97
CA VAL A 261 -5.07 1.73 -31.69
C VAL A 261 -5.70 2.29 -32.96
N PRO A 262 -6.68 3.22 -32.89
CA PRO A 262 -7.34 3.75 -34.09
C PRO A 262 -6.40 4.38 -35.14
N ALA A 263 -5.19 4.80 -34.74
CA ALA A 263 -4.15 5.26 -35.66
C ALA A 263 -3.61 4.15 -36.59
N ASP A 264 -3.67 2.89 -36.16
CA ASP A 264 -3.35 1.71 -36.97
C ASP A 264 -4.47 1.37 -37.97
N GLY A 265 -5.69 1.90 -37.78
CA GLY A 265 -6.88 1.60 -38.58
C GLY A 265 -8.17 1.67 -37.76
N THR A 266 -9.30 1.98 -38.42
CA THR A 266 -10.58 2.22 -37.73
C THR A 266 -11.17 0.99 -37.03
N GLN A 267 -10.71 -0.21 -37.38
CA GLN A 267 -11.13 -1.46 -36.75
C GLN A 267 -10.57 -1.63 -35.32
N TYR A 268 -9.41 -1.05 -35.04
CA TYR A 268 -8.67 -1.17 -33.78
C TYR A 268 -9.35 -0.37 -32.68
N THR A 269 -10.36 -0.99 -32.05
CA THR A 269 -11.33 -0.35 -31.18
C THR A 269 -11.22 -0.78 -29.72
N PHE A 270 -10.26 -1.65 -29.37
CA PHE A 270 -10.07 -2.17 -28.01
C PHE A 270 -9.96 -1.05 -26.97
N PHE A 271 -8.98 -0.15 -27.10
CA PHE A 271 -8.79 0.94 -26.14
C PHE A 271 -10.00 1.90 -26.08
N PRO A 272 -10.55 2.38 -27.21
CA PRO A 272 -11.78 3.17 -27.19
C PRO A 272 -12.98 2.52 -26.50
N ASN A 273 -13.17 1.21 -26.65
CA ASN A 273 -14.36 0.52 -26.17
C ASN A 273 -14.18 -0.02 -24.75
N VAL A 274 -13.11 -0.78 -24.51
CA VAL A 274 -12.85 -1.48 -23.24
C VAL A 274 -12.43 -0.49 -22.16
N VAL A 275 -11.44 0.38 -22.43
CA VAL A 275 -10.93 1.31 -21.41
C VAL A 275 -11.95 2.39 -21.07
N ASN A 276 -12.61 2.98 -22.08
CA ASN A 276 -13.66 3.97 -21.79
C ASN A 276 -14.92 3.34 -21.17
N GLY A 277 -15.22 2.08 -21.52
CA GLY A 277 -16.25 1.29 -20.85
C GLY A 277 -15.98 1.16 -19.36
N ALA A 278 -14.77 0.73 -19.00
CA ALA A 278 -14.34 0.59 -17.60
C ALA A 278 -14.33 1.94 -16.87
N LYS A 279 -13.85 3.02 -17.50
CA LYS A 279 -13.92 4.38 -16.92
C LYS A 279 -15.36 4.79 -16.60
N LYS A 280 -16.29 4.56 -17.53
CA LYS A 280 -17.72 4.86 -17.33
C LYS A 280 -18.34 4.02 -16.22
N PHE A 281 -17.97 2.74 -16.13
CA PHE A 281 -18.42 1.86 -15.05
C PHE A 281 -17.90 2.35 -13.69
N TYR A 282 -16.63 2.74 -13.62
CA TYR A 282 -16.00 3.29 -12.42
C TYR A 282 -16.67 4.59 -11.94
N GLU A 283 -16.94 5.53 -12.85
CA GLU A 283 -17.66 6.78 -12.55
C GLU A 283 -19.05 6.52 -11.92
N THR A 284 -19.71 5.44 -12.33
CA THR A 284 -21.03 5.06 -11.82
C THR A 284 -20.95 4.41 -10.44
N ASN A 285 -19.91 3.61 -10.17
CA ASN A 285 -19.76 2.87 -8.93
C ASN A 285 -19.05 3.63 -7.80
N LYS A 286 -18.40 4.77 -8.09
CA LYS A 286 -17.77 5.69 -7.13
C LYS A 286 -16.90 4.99 -6.08
N ARG A 287 -15.65 4.78 -6.42
CA ARG A 287 -14.62 4.19 -5.57
C ARG A 287 -13.73 5.28 -4.95
N THR A 288 -12.59 4.89 -4.37
CA THR A 288 -11.73 5.73 -3.53
C THR A 288 -10.80 6.62 -4.36
N ALA A 289 -10.50 6.29 -5.61
CA ALA A 289 -9.86 7.22 -6.54
C ALA A 289 -10.90 8.12 -7.21
N LYS A 290 -10.49 9.34 -7.56
CA LYS A 290 -11.35 10.30 -8.27
C LYS A 290 -11.82 9.79 -9.63
N THR A 291 -10.92 9.14 -10.36
CA THR A 291 -11.13 8.58 -11.68
C THR A 291 -10.33 7.30 -11.82
N LEU A 292 -10.84 6.34 -12.61
CA LEU A 292 -10.10 5.13 -12.94
C LEU A 292 -8.77 5.47 -13.61
N TYR A 293 -7.68 4.99 -13.04
CA TYR A 293 -6.34 5.18 -13.61
C TYR A 293 -5.94 4.00 -14.48
N CYS A 294 -5.68 4.24 -15.76
CA CYS A 294 -5.24 3.20 -16.69
C CYS A 294 -3.93 3.58 -17.34
N TYR A 295 -2.98 2.64 -17.37
CA TYR A 295 -1.76 2.78 -18.16
C TYR A 295 -1.43 1.47 -18.88
N GLY A 296 -0.71 1.57 -20.00
CA GLY A 296 -0.29 0.43 -20.80
C GLY A 296 1.23 0.29 -20.84
N GLU A 297 1.70 -0.95 -20.84
CA GLU A 297 3.08 -1.24 -21.17
C GLU A 297 3.31 -1.08 -22.68
N VAL A 298 3.99 0.00 -23.03
CA VAL A 298 4.43 0.27 -24.41
C VAL A 298 5.94 0.40 -24.38
N LEU A 299 6.64 -0.71 -24.57
CA LEU A 299 8.11 -0.74 -24.63
C LEU A 299 8.61 -0.25 -25.99
N ASP A 300 9.57 0.68 -25.97
CA ASP A 300 10.21 1.23 -27.17
C ASP A 300 9.22 1.86 -28.17
N ASN A 301 9.61 2.04 -29.43
CA ASN A 301 8.68 2.57 -30.43
C ASN A 301 7.59 1.52 -30.77
N PRO A 302 6.31 1.91 -30.84
CA PRO A 302 5.23 1.00 -31.24
C PRO A 302 5.38 0.37 -32.62
N GLY A 303 6.15 1.02 -33.51
CA GLY A 303 6.46 0.56 -34.86
C GLY A 303 5.87 1.47 -35.94
N GLU A 304 6.58 1.58 -37.08
CA GLU A 304 6.18 2.36 -38.26
C GLU A 304 5.70 3.79 -37.92
N ASN A 305 4.47 4.15 -38.30
CA ASN A 305 3.90 5.49 -38.12
C ASN A 305 3.17 5.67 -36.77
N THR A 306 3.00 4.59 -36.00
CA THR A 306 2.25 4.60 -34.75
C THR A 306 3.14 5.05 -33.61
N LYS A 307 2.67 6.03 -32.86
CA LYS A 307 3.42 6.73 -31.81
C LYS A 307 2.84 6.42 -30.44
N GLY A 308 3.66 6.59 -29.40
CA GLY A 308 3.18 6.49 -28.02
C GLY A 308 1.99 7.43 -27.74
N SER A 309 1.99 8.62 -28.35
CA SER A 309 0.90 9.59 -28.24
C SER A 309 -0.46 9.06 -28.67
N ASP A 310 -0.52 8.05 -29.56
CA ASP A 310 -1.77 7.51 -30.09
C ASP A 310 -2.52 6.65 -29.05
N TYR A 311 -1.84 6.22 -27.99
CA TYR A 311 -2.43 5.53 -26.84
C TYR A 311 -2.97 6.49 -25.77
N THR A 312 -2.38 7.68 -25.67
CA THR A 312 -2.62 8.64 -24.58
C THR A 312 -4.05 9.21 -24.44
N PRO A 313 -4.92 9.17 -25.48
CA PRO A 313 -6.35 9.44 -25.26
C PRO A 313 -7.04 8.43 -24.34
N TYR A 314 -6.49 7.22 -24.21
CA TYR A 314 -7.13 6.11 -23.49
C TYR A 314 -6.37 5.74 -22.22
N VAL A 315 -5.04 5.65 -22.30
CA VAL A 315 -4.18 5.16 -21.22
C VAL A 315 -2.88 5.95 -21.16
N ASN A 316 -2.30 6.09 -19.98
CA ASN A 316 -0.90 6.47 -19.84
C ASN A 316 0.01 5.38 -20.43
N ILE A 317 1.28 5.70 -20.72
CA ILE A 317 2.22 4.72 -21.27
C ILE A 317 3.55 4.71 -20.54
N THR A 318 4.24 3.58 -20.56
CA THR A 318 5.61 3.46 -20.05
C THR A 318 6.62 4.17 -20.96
N ASP A 319 7.55 4.93 -20.38
CA ASP A 319 8.75 5.43 -21.07
C ASP A 319 10.02 4.70 -20.56
N ASN A 320 10.15 3.44 -20.97
CA ASN A 320 11.26 2.58 -20.61
C ASN A 320 12.64 3.14 -21.03
N GLY A 321 12.68 3.91 -22.12
CA GLY A 321 13.91 4.54 -22.62
C GLY A 321 14.40 5.67 -21.72
N THR A 322 13.52 6.54 -21.25
CA THR A 322 13.85 7.55 -20.24
C THR A 322 14.22 6.89 -18.91
N SER A 323 13.48 5.86 -18.47
CA SER A 323 13.84 5.08 -17.29
C SER A 323 15.24 4.48 -17.35
N ALA A 324 15.60 3.84 -18.47
CA ALA A 324 16.94 3.29 -18.67
C ALA A 324 18.03 4.37 -18.69
N THR A 325 17.74 5.53 -19.31
CA THR A 325 18.66 6.68 -19.35
C THR A 325 18.99 7.17 -17.94
N ILE A 326 17.95 7.36 -17.10
CA ILE A 326 18.12 7.81 -15.72
C ILE A 326 18.88 6.75 -14.90
N ARG A 327 18.43 5.49 -14.95
CA ARG A 327 19.02 4.37 -14.20
C ARG A 327 20.50 4.13 -14.53
N ASN A 328 20.88 4.26 -15.80
CA ASN A 328 22.27 4.11 -16.20
C ASN A 328 23.09 5.37 -15.85
N GLY A 329 22.46 6.55 -15.90
CA GLY A 329 23.09 7.83 -15.57
C GLY A 329 23.54 7.93 -14.10
N VAL A 330 22.75 7.40 -13.16
CA VAL A 330 23.07 7.48 -11.73
C VAL A 330 24.35 6.73 -11.32
N ASN A 331 24.97 5.99 -12.24
CA ASN A 331 26.24 5.29 -12.06
C ASN A 331 27.31 5.81 -13.05
N GLY A 332 27.64 7.10 -12.96
CA GLY A 332 28.76 7.69 -13.69
C GLY A 332 28.41 8.70 -14.80
N ASN A 333 27.14 9.03 -15.02
CA ASN A 333 26.75 10.05 -15.99
C ASN A 333 25.59 10.92 -15.45
N PRO A 334 25.91 11.97 -14.65
CA PRO A 334 24.90 12.76 -13.98
C PRO A 334 24.03 13.58 -14.96
N ASN A 335 24.53 13.92 -16.15
CA ASN A 335 23.72 14.56 -17.19
C ASN A 335 22.58 13.64 -17.67
N SER A 336 22.87 12.35 -17.86
CA SER A 336 21.84 11.36 -18.21
C SER A 336 20.87 11.12 -17.05
N ALA A 337 21.35 11.10 -15.81
CA ALA A 337 20.49 10.96 -14.63
C ALA A 337 19.51 12.15 -14.48
N ALA A 338 19.96 13.36 -14.80
CA ALA A 338 19.16 14.58 -14.79
C ALA A 338 18.54 14.92 -16.17
N THR A 339 18.24 13.92 -17.01
CA THR A 339 17.63 14.19 -18.32
C THR A 339 16.24 14.83 -18.16
N SER A 340 16.04 16.00 -18.76
CA SER A 340 14.71 16.62 -18.88
C SER A 340 13.89 16.06 -20.04
N TYR A 341 14.51 15.27 -20.92
CA TYR A 341 13.89 14.73 -22.12
C TYR A 341 13.18 13.39 -21.88
N TYR A 342 11.94 13.29 -22.36
CA TYR A 342 11.17 12.05 -22.45
C TYR A 342 11.36 11.40 -23.82
N GLN A 343 11.88 10.17 -23.87
CA GLN A 343 12.26 9.52 -25.12
C GLN A 343 11.05 9.22 -26.02
N LYS A 344 9.87 9.01 -25.44
CA LYS A 344 8.62 8.83 -26.21
C LYS A 344 8.11 10.11 -26.86
N ASN A 345 8.67 11.27 -26.52
CA ASN A 345 8.15 12.58 -26.91
C ASN A 345 6.66 12.74 -26.56
N VAL A 346 6.29 12.26 -25.37
CA VAL A 346 4.95 12.35 -24.80
C VAL A 346 5.04 13.18 -23.52
N SER A 347 3.99 13.97 -23.25
CA SER A 347 3.91 14.81 -22.06
C SER A 347 4.02 13.97 -20.78
N ALA A 348 4.75 14.48 -19.79
CA ALA A 348 4.98 13.82 -18.49
C ALA A 348 3.70 13.27 -17.84
N LYS A 349 2.60 14.04 -17.84
CA LYS A 349 1.28 13.61 -17.31
C LYS A 349 0.65 12.36 -17.96
N ASN A 350 1.20 11.90 -19.08
CA ASN A 350 0.75 10.71 -19.79
C ASN A 350 1.81 9.59 -19.74
N ILE A 351 2.87 9.76 -18.94
CA ILE A 351 4.00 8.85 -18.84
C ILE A 351 4.02 8.18 -17.46
N VAL A 352 4.32 6.90 -17.46
CA VAL A 352 4.78 6.14 -16.30
C VAL A 352 6.28 5.88 -16.44
N LEU A 353 7.04 6.30 -15.44
CA LEU A 353 8.45 5.99 -15.29
C LEU A 353 8.64 4.93 -14.21
N TRP A 354 9.73 4.18 -14.30
CA TRP A 354 10.22 3.33 -13.23
C TRP A 354 11.72 3.49 -13.03
N ALA A 355 12.21 3.15 -11.84
CA ALA A 355 13.64 2.93 -11.63
C ALA A 355 14.08 1.64 -12.36
N GLU A 356 13.24 0.61 -12.30
CA GLU A 356 13.34 -0.63 -13.07
C GLU A 356 11.97 -1.31 -13.14
N SER A 357 11.76 -2.20 -14.11
CA SER A 357 10.60 -3.08 -14.16
C SER A 357 10.89 -4.48 -13.62
N HIS A 358 9.82 -5.25 -13.44
CA HIS A 358 9.92 -6.66 -13.09
C HIS A 358 10.62 -7.48 -14.20
N ASP A 359 10.36 -7.18 -15.48
CA ASP A 359 11.06 -7.80 -16.62
C ASP A 359 12.55 -7.51 -16.62
N GLU A 360 12.95 -6.26 -16.37
CA GLU A 360 14.35 -5.86 -16.37
C GLU A 360 15.15 -6.60 -15.29
N PHE A 361 14.50 -6.99 -14.18
CA PHE A 361 15.14 -7.72 -13.08
C PHE A 361 15.01 -9.25 -13.20
N GLN A 362 13.81 -9.75 -13.51
CA GLN A 362 13.44 -11.18 -13.39
C GLN A 362 13.58 -11.98 -14.68
N ASN A 363 13.71 -11.34 -15.86
CA ASN A 363 14.02 -12.08 -17.07
C ASN A 363 15.46 -12.60 -17.07
N GLU A 364 15.64 -13.75 -17.71
CA GLU A 364 16.98 -14.20 -18.03
C GLU A 364 17.63 -13.19 -18.99
N GLY A 365 18.80 -12.67 -18.60
CA GLY A 365 19.46 -11.59 -19.36
C GLY A 365 18.85 -10.21 -19.14
N GLY A 366 17.92 -10.03 -18.19
CA GLY A 366 17.30 -8.75 -17.86
C GLY A 366 18.33 -7.65 -17.52
N ALA A 367 18.04 -6.42 -17.96
CA ALA A 367 18.95 -5.28 -17.90
C ALA A 367 19.42 -4.90 -16.48
N THR A 368 18.63 -5.21 -15.45
CA THR A 368 18.92 -4.87 -14.05
C THR A 368 19.15 -6.07 -13.14
N ARG A 369 19.17 -7.28 -13.70
CA ARG A 369 19.40 -8.55 -12.98
C ARG A 369 20.60 -8.49 -12.04
N TYR A 370 21.70 -7.89 -12.49
CA TYR A 370 22.95 -7.77 -11.74
C TYR A 370 23.17 -6.36 -11.14
N THR A 371 22.21 -5.46 -11.32
CA THR A 371 22.30 -4.10 -10.77
C THR A 371 22.05 -4.14 -9.27
N ASN A 372 22.90 -3.46 -8.50
CA ASN A 372 22.75 -3.36 -7.06
C ASN A 372 21.54 -2.50 -6.69
N ILE A 373 20.78 -2.90 -5.66
CA ILE A 373 19.62 -2.15 -5.17
C ILE A 373 19.95 -0.71 -4.76
N ALA A 374 21.17 -0.43 -4.29
CA ALA A 374 21.63 0.94 -4.01
C ALA A 374 21.64 1.83 -5.27
N GLN A 375 22.01 1.29 -6.43
CA GLN A 375 21.92 2.01 -7.70
C GLN A 375 20.45 2.23 -8.10
N ILE A 376 19.58 1.25 -7.90
CA ILE A 376 18.15 1.39 -8.16
C ILE A 376 17.52 2.45 -7.26
N LYS A 377 17.90 2.54 -5.98
CA LYS A 377 17.42 3.60 -5.08
C LYS A 377 17.87 4.99 -5.54
N LYS A 378 19.08 5.13 -6.10
CA LYS A 378 19.52 6.38 -6.74
C LYS A 378 18.70 6.70 -8.00
N ALA A 379 18.40 5.69 -8.82
CA ALA A 379 17.51 5.85 -9.96
C ALA A 379 16.10 6.26 -9.50
N TRP A 380 15.59 5.66 -8.41
CA TRP A 380 14.32 6.05 -7.78
C TRP A 380 14.34 7.48 -7.29
N ALA A 381 15.42 7.98 -6.69
CA ALA A 381 15.51 9.38 -6.28
C ALA A 381 15.32 10.34 -7.47
N MET A 382 15.86 10.03 -8.64
CA MET A 382 15.66 10.84 -9.85
C MET A 382 14.30 10.61 -10.53
N VAL A 383 13.78 9.38 -10.55
CA VAL A 383 12.48 9.03 -11.14
C VAL A 383 11.32 9.51 -10.26
N GLY A 384 11.36 9.19 -8.96
CA GLY A 384 10.38 9.55 -7.96
C GLY A 384 10.32 11.05 -7.66
N SER A 385 11.33 11.85 -8.00
CA SER A 385 11.27 13.31 -7.84
C SER A 385 10.62 14.05 -9.01
N ARG A 386 10.36 13.38 -10.15
CA ARG A 386 9.84 14.03 -11.36
C ARG A 386 8.48 14.68 -11.16
N ALA A 387 8.26 15.84 -11.77
CA ALA A 387 6.97 16.50 -11.83
C ALA A 387 6.05 15.86 -12.87
N ASN A 388 4.77 15.72 -12.52
CA ASN A 388 3.65 15.30 -13.38
C ASN A 388 3.72 13.87 -13.94
N ALA A 389 4.89 13.26 -14.10
CA ALA A 389 5.00 11.84 -14.46
C ALA A 389 4.71 10.95 -13.26
N THR A 390 3.95 9.88 -13.49
CA THR A 390 3.73 8.87 -12.46
C THR A 390 4.97 7.99 -12.36
N SER A 391 5.36 7.65 -11.14
CA SER A 391 6.59 6.90 -10.89
C SER A 391 6.28 5.60 -10.16
N LEU A 392 6.87 4.50 -10.64
CA LEU A 392 6.67 3.15 -10.14
C LEU A 392 7.96 2.61 -9.50
N PHE A 393 7.85 2.19 -8.23
CA PHE A 393 8.90 1.49 -7.50
C PHE A 393 8.63 -0.01 -7.54
N TYR A 394 9.56 -0.77 -8.11
CA TYR A 394 9.49 -2.23 -8.15
C TYR A 394 10.02 -2.85 -6.86
N ALA A 395 9.16 -3.59 -6.14
CA ALA A 395 9.55 -4.29 -4.93
C ALA A 395 10.29 -5.60 -5.26
N ARG A 396 11.62 -5.54 -5.34
CA ARG A 396 12.47 -6.69 -5.67
C ARG A 396 12.27 -7.87 -4.72
N THR A 397 12.48 -9.08 -5.27
CA THR A 397 12.89 -10.24 -4.49
C THR A 397 14.31 -10.06 -3.94
N SER A 398 14.67 -10.79 -2.87
CA SER A 398 15.99 -10.66 -2.22
C SER A 398 17.18 -10.98 -3.15
N SER A 399 16.94 -11.81 -4.17
CA SER A 399 17.82 -12.03 -5.31
C SER A 399 16.99 -12.46 -6.53
N TYR A 400 17.65 -12.68 -7.67
CA TYR A 400 17.00 -13.14 -8.91
C TYR A 400 16.08 -14.34 -8.65
N ARG A 401 14.77 -14.15 -8.86
CA ARG A 401 13.70 -15.15 -8.70
C ARG A 401 13.69 -15.89 -7.35
N SER A 402 14.27 -15.31 -6.30
CA SER A 402 14.27 -15.95 -4.99
C SER A 402 12.92 -15.84 -4.28
N GLY A 403 12.66 -16.82 -3.40
CA GLY A 403 11.45 -16.84 -2.57
C GLY A 403 10.26 -17.51 -3.23
N ASN A 404 9.16 -17.55 -2.49
CA ASN A 404 7.91 -18.12 -2.96
C ASN A 404 7.01 -17.04 -3.52
N ILE A 405 6.12 -17.44 -4.43
CA ILE A 405 5.00 -16.60 -4.82
C ILE A 405 4.18 -16.34 -3.56
N GLY A 406 3.89 -15.07 -3.34
CA GLY A 406 3.18 -14.56 -2.19
C GLY A 406 4.07 -13.77 -1.23
N ASP A 407 5.36 -14.05 -1.17
CA ASP A 407 6.28 -13.57 -0.14
C ASP A 407 6.70 -12.11 -0.33
N ILE A 408 6.89 -11.41 0.79
CA ILE A 408 7.62 -10.14 0.85
C ILE A 408 9.03 -10.45 1.34
N THR A 409 10.02 -10.42 0.44
CA THR A 409 11.38 -10.88 0.77
C THR A 409 12.38 -9.75 1.02
N THR A 410 12.00 -8.49 0.77
CA THR A 410 12.84 -7.32 1.02
C THR A 410 12.04 -6.17 1.64
N ASN A 411 12.76 -5.25 2.27
CA ASN A 411 12.21 -4.02 2.85
C ASN A 411 12.67 -2.77 2.07
N ASP A 412 13.21 -2.94 0.85
CA ASP A 412 13.78 -1.82 0.08
C ASP A 412 12.74 -0.78 -0.31
N TRP A 413 11.51 -1.22 -0.58
CA TRP A 413 10.34 -0.38 -0.84
C TRP A 413 9.96 0.56 0.32
N LYS A 414 10.38 0.24 1.55
CA LYS A 414 10.21 1.08 2.76
C LYS A 414 11.54 1.51 3.38
N SER A 415 12.61 1.50 2.59
CA SER A 415 13.89 2.05 3.05
C SER A 415 13.78 3.56 3.23
N LYS A 416 14.60 4.13 4.14
CA LYS A 416 14.51 5.55 4.51
C LYS A 416 14.57 6.46 3.28
N GLU A 417 15.45 6.16 2.33
CA GLU A 417 15.64 6.96 1.13
C GLU A 417 14.39 6.95 0.24
N VAL A 418 13.80 5.77 0.06
CA VAL A 418 12.59 5.60 -0.74
C VAL A 418 11.41 6.33 -0.09
N ILE A 419 11.21 6.18 1.21
CA ILE A 419 10.16 6.91 1.94
C ILE A 419 10.31 8.42 1.78
N LYS A 420 11.53 8.96 1.90
CA LYS A 420 11.75 10.41 1.77
C LYS A 420 11.53 10.91 0.34
N VAL A 421 11.90 10.14 -0.68
CA VAL A 421 11.59 10.49 -2.08
C VAL A 421 10.09 10.44 -2.34
N ASN A 422 9.37 9.46 -1.79
CA ASN A 422 7.92 9.34 -1.95
C ASN A 422 7.19 10.52 -1.31
N LYS A 423 7.56 10.89 -0.08
CA LYS A 423 6.97 12.04 0.61
C LYS A 423 7.28 13.35 -0.09
N PHE A 424 8.54 13.53 -0.52
CA PHE A 424 8.93 14.66 -1.34
C PHE A 424 8.08 14.78 -2.61
N HIS A 425 7.85 13.68 -3.33
CA HIS A 425 6.98 13.67 -4.50
C HIS A 425 5.58 14.20 -4.17
N ASN A 426 4.95 13.62 -3.15
CA ASN A 426 3.58 13.94 -2.74
C ASN A 426 3.45 15.38 -2.23
N GLU A 427 4.45 15.89 -1.53
CA GLU A 427 4.45 17.26 -0.98
C GLU A 427 4.64 18.33 -2.06
N HIS A 428 5.31 17.99 -3.17
CA HIS A 428 5.59 18.91 -4.28
C HIS A 428 4.68 18.68 -5.50
N VAL A 429 3.52 18.04 -5.32
CA VAL A 429 2.52 17.90 -6.40
C VAL A 429 2.05 19.28 -6.87
N GLY A 430 1.98 19.47 -8.18
CA GLY A 430 1.59 20.74 -8.80
C GLY A 430 2.75 21.74 -8.99
N GLU A 431 3.92 21.48 -8.39
CA GLU A 431 5.09 22.32 -8.59
C GLU A 431 5.88 21.97 -9.85
N GLY A 432 6.50 22.99 -10.46
CA GLY A 432 7.44 22.80 -11.57
C GLY A 432 8.71 22.05 -11.16
N GLU A 433 9.48 21.62 -12.16
CA GLU A 433 10.77 20.94 -11.95
C GLU A 433 11.92 21.65 -12.69
N TYR A 434 13.12 21.57 -12.15
CA TYR A 434 14.37 21.94 -12.83
C TYR A 434 15.42 20.87 -12.60
N LEU A 435 15.72 20.13 -13.68
CA LEU A 435 16.72 19.08 -13.70
C LEU A 435 18.06 19.64 -14.16
N SER A 436 19.11 19.32 -13.42
CA SER A 436 20.46 19.75 -13.76
C SER A 436 21.50 18.79 -13.19
N SER A 437 22.74 18.98 -13.63
CA SER A 437 23.85 18.29 -13.02
C SER A 437 25.12 19.13 -13.00
N GLU A 438 25.91 18.93 -11.95
CA GLU A 438 27.18 19.61 -11.77
C GLU A 438 28.06 18.78 -10.84
N ASP A 439 29.37 18.73 -11.11
CA ASP A 439 30.36 18.09 -10.23
C ASP A 439 29.98 16.64 -9.83
N GLY A 440 29.47 15.84 -10.77
CA GLY A 440 29.10 14.45 -10.47
C GLY A 440 27.78 14.26 -9.72
N VAL A 441 27.03 15.33 -9.46
CA VAL A 441 25.71 15.29 -8.82
C VAL A 441 24.63 15.58 -9.86
N ALA A 442 23.66 14.68 -9.97
CA ALA A 442 22.40 14.93 -10.67
C ALA A 442 21.36 15.39 -9.65
N TYR A 443 20.53 16.37 -10.01
CA TYR A 443 19.53 16.88 -9.08
C TYR A 443 18.28 17.39 -9.79
N ASN A 444 17.17 17.37 -9.05
CA ASN A 444 15.89 17.91 -9.46
C ASN A 444 15.38 18.88 -8.39
N GLU A 445 15.27 20.16 -8.74
CA GLU A 445 14.64 21.18 -7.90
C GLU A 445 13.13 21.20 -8.18
N ARG A 446 12.31 21.15 -7.14
CA ARG A 446 10.85 21.26 -7.22
C ARG A 446 10.41 22.56 -6.55
N GLY A 447 9.71 23.38 -7.32
CA GLY A 447 9.34 24.73 -6.88
C GLY A 447 10.56 25.56 -6.48
N THR A 448 10.47 26.23 -5.33
CA THR A 448 11.57 27.02 -4.74
C THR A 448 12.00 26.50 -3.37
N THR A 449 11.40 25.41 -2.90
CA THR A 449 11.45 24.96 -1.51
C THR A 449 12.06 23.58 -1.33
N GLY A 450 12.27 22.79 -2.38
CA GLY A 450 12.82 21.46 -2.21
C GLY A 450 13.59 20.91 -3.41
N ALA A 451 14.52 20.00 -3.15
CA ALA A 451 15.25 19.31 -4.20
C ALA A 451 15.66 17.89 -3.81
N VAL A 452 15.83 17.04 -4.80
CA VAL A 452 16.47 15.72 -4.65
C VAL A 452 17.80 15.73 -5.38
N LEU A 453 18.87 15.30 -4.70
CA LEU A 453 20.22 15.23 -5.22
C LEU A 453 20.76 13.80 -5.16
N VAL A 454 21.49 13.40 -6.19
CA VAL A 454 22.10 12.08 -6.32
C VAL A 454 23.57 12.21 -6.69
N ASN A 455 24.45 11.64 -5.88
CA ASN A 455 25.86 11.50 -6.22
C ASN A 455 26.04 10.32 -7.20
N CYS A 456 26.42 10.65 -8.43
CA CYS A 456 26.59 9.67 -9.51
C CYS A 456 28.01 9.08 -9.58
N TYR A 457 28.98 9.63 -8.85
CA TYR A 457 30.38 9.14 -8.83
C TYR A 457 30.75 8.36 -7.57
N GLY A 458 29.81 8.17 -6.66
CA GLY A 458 30.04 7.46 -5.42
C GLY A 458 28.85 7.61 -4.49
N ASN A 459 29.08 7.40 -3.20
CA ASN A 459 28.04 7.53 -2.19
C ASN A 459 28.14 8.89 -1.50
N ASN A 460 29.13 9.08 -0.63
CA ASN A 460 29.31 10.36 0.08
C ASN A 460 29.86 11.46 -0.83
N LYS A 461 29.34 12.69 -0.70
CA LYS A 461 29.90 13.87 -1.35
C LYS A 461 29.46 15.16 -0.64
N ASN A 462 30.36 16.13 -0.51
CA ASN A 462 29.96 17.50 -0.22
C ASN A 462 29.47 18.16 -1.51
N ALA A 463 28.16 18.27 -1.66
CA ALA A 463 27.53 18.97 -2.77
C ALA A 463 27.91 20.46 -2.72
N ASN A 464 28.32 20.95 -3.87
CA ASN A 464 28.44 22.36 -4.17
C ASN A 464 28.01 22.49 -5.63
N VAL A 465 26.72 22.69 -5.85
CA VAL A 465 26.11 22.74 -7.19
C VAL A 465 25.27 24.00 -7.35
N THR A 466 24.98 24.38 -8.58
CA THR A 466 24.18 25.56 -8.87
C THR A 466 22.74 25.38 -8.36
N ALA A 467 22.21 26.40 -7.71
CA ALA A 467 20.78 26.54 -7.43
C ALA A 467 20.15 27.34 -8.57
N HIS A 468 19.13 26.79 -9.22
CA HIS A 468 18.43 27.42 -10.33
C HIS A 468 17.14 28.10 -9.90
N ASN A 469 16.36 27.43 -9.05
CA ASN A 469 15.05 27.87 -8.58
C ASN A 469 15.00 27.99 -7.04
N LEU A 470 15.77 27.19 -6.30
CA LEU A 470 15.72 27.21 -4.85
C LEU A 470 16.02 28.60 -4.27
N GLU A 471 15.20 29.01 -3.32
CA GLU A 471 15.39 30.26 -2.60
C GLU A 471 16.59 30.18 -1.65
N ASN A 472 17.26 31.31 -1.41
CA ASN A 472 18.28 31.37 -0.37
C ASN A 472 17.69 30.98 0.99
N GLY A 473 18.47 30.25 1.78
CA GLY A 473 18.09 29.84 3.12
C GLY A 473 18.69 28.51 3.54
N THR A 474 18.17 28.01 4.65
CA THR A 474 18.58 26.75 5.24
C THR A 474 17.58 25.67 4.89
N TYR A 475 18.09 24.50 4.53
CA TYR A 475 17.32 23.33 4.14
C TYR A 475 17.68 22.16 5.05
N GLU A 476 16.68 21.36 5.40
CA GLU A 476 16.87 20.10 6.11
C GLU A 476 17.02 18.95 5.10
N GLU A 477 18.08 18.16 5.23
CA GLU A 477 18.23 16.90 4.49
C GLU A 477 17.44 15.80 5.21
N LYS A 478 16.36 15.34 4.61
CA LYS A 478 15.33 14.52 5.25
C LYS A 478 15.75 13.08 5.54
N ILE A 479 16.84 12.57 4.95
CA ILE A 479 17.32 11.20 5.19
C ILE A 479 18.20 11.15 6.45
N THR A 480 19.09 12.11 6.62
CA THR A 480 20.12 12.16 7.67
C THR A 480 19.87 13.20 8.75
N GLY A 481 18.99 14.18 8.50
CA GLY A 481 18.74 15.34 9.37
C GLY A 481 19.82 16.42 9.28
N LYS A 482 20.83 16.25 8.42
CA LYS A 482 21.90 17.23 8.22
C LYS A 482 21.38 18.48 7.53
N GLU A 483 22.15 19.55 7.63
CA GLU A 483 21.79 20.84 7.05
C GLU A 483 22.39 21.02 5.66
N PHE A 484 21.58 21.55 4.75
CA PHE A 484 22.00 22.15 3.49
C PHE A 484 21.77 23.65 3.53
N LYS A 485 22.56 24.41 2.77
CA LYS A 485 22.39 25.85 2.59
C LYS A 485 22.25 26.16 1.12
N VAL A 486 21.31 27.05 0.81
CA VAL A 486 21.24 27.71 -0.48
C VAL A 486 21.65 29.15 -0.29
N GLU A 487 22.78 29.53 -0.86
CA GLU A 487 23.29 30.90 -0.82
C GLU A 487 24.14 31.17 -2.07
N ASN A 488 24.15 32.43 -2.52
CA ASN A 488 24.94 32.83 -3.69
C ASN A 488 24.69 31.95 -4.93
N ARG A 489 23.45 31.49 -5.13
CA ARG A 489 23.04 30.56 -6.19
C ARG A 489 23.74 29.19 -6.13
N ARG A 490 24.11 28.72 -4.93
CA ARG A 490 24.72 27.41 -4.70
C ARG A 490 23.94 26.60 -3.69
N ILE A 491 23.71 25.32 -3.97
CA ILE A 491 23.24 24.31 -3.03
C ILE A 491 24.48 23.66 -2.42
N LEU A 492 24.64 23.83 -1.11
CA LEU A 492 25.81 23.43 -0.32
C LEU A 492 25.38 22.44 0.77
N GLY A 493 25.99 21.26 0.86
CA GLY A 493 25.69 20.32 1.94
C GLY A 493 26.25 18.92 1.71
N GLU A 494 26.15 18.05 2.71
CA GLU A 494 26.70 16.68 2.62
C GLU A 494 25.63 15.70 2.13
N ILE A 495 25.86 15.09 0.97
CA ILE A 495 25.16 13.88 0.52
C ILE A 495 25.74 12.69 1.30
N GLY A 496 24.87 11.97 2.01
CA GLY A 496 25.23 10.87 2.91
C GLY A 496 25.67 9.58 2.21
N SER A 497 25.83 8.51 3.00
CA SER A 497 26.35 7.20 2.55
C SER A 497 25.46 6.43 1.58
N THR A 498 24.22 6.89 1.38
CA THR A 498 23.29 6.36 0.38
C THR A 498 23.58 6.92 -1.02
N GLY A 499 24.29 8.05 -1.09
CA GLY A 499 24.46 8.85 -2.29
C GLY A 499 23.20 9.57 -2.75
N ILE A 500 22.21 9.73 -1.86
CA ILE A 500 20.95 10.44 -2.09
C ILE A 500 20.80 11.48 -0.99
N ALA A 501 20.35 12.68 -1.34
CA ALA A 501 19.90 13.70 -0.41
C ALA A 501 18.53 14.22 -0.86
N VAL A 502 17.59 14.34 0.07
CA VAL A 502 16.27 14.96 -0.15
C VAL A 502 16.23 16.19 0.75
N ILE A 503 16.22 17.39 0.17
CA ILE A 503 16.30 18.64 0.93
C ILE A 503 15.01 19.43 0.82
N GLU A 504 14.58 20.01 1.94
CA GLU A 504 13.42 20.92 1.98
C GLU A 504 13.73 22.13 2.86
N LYS A 505 13.24 23.30 2.44
CA LYS A 505 13.50 24.58 3.08
C LYS A 505 12.92 24.56 4.50
N LYS A 506 13.71 24.99 5.48
CA LYS A 506 13.22 25.22 6.84
C LYS A 506 12.40 26.52 6.86
N ASP A 507 11.23 26.49 7.49
CA ASP A 507 10.42 27.69 7.66
C ASP A 507 11.21 28.79 8.40
N GLN A 508 11.25 29.99 7.82
CA GLN A 508 11.98 31.15 8.33
C GLN A 508 11.23 31.93 9.42
N ASN A 509 10.24 31.34 10.11
CA ASN A 509 9.33 32.12 10.95
C ASN A 509 9.30 31.66 12.42
N THR A 510 10.36 31.97 13.17
CA THR A 510 10.31 32.36 14.59
C THR A 510 11.55 33.18 14.96
N ASP A 511 11.67 34.41 14.46
CA ASP A 511 12.55 35.42 15.08
C ASP A 511 11.95 36.82 14.88
N ASN A 512 11.16 37.26 15.85
CA ASN A 512 10.81 38.67 16.01
C ASN A 512 11.46 39.17 17.31
N PRO A 513 12.57 39.92 17.25
CA PRO A 513 13.32 40.34 18.42
C PRO A 513 12.70 41.62 18.97
N ASN A 514 11.89 41.50 20.02
CA ASN A 514 11.69 42.63 20.94
C ASN A 514 11.17 42.14 22.30
N THR A 515 12.11 41.87 23.23
CA THR A 515 12.23 42.58 24.51
C THR A 515 13.32 41.92 25.38
N GLY A 516 14.35 42.69 25.75
CA GLY A 516 14.96 42.64 27.08
C GLY A 516 16.14 41.68 27.31
N LYS A 517 17.36 42.21 27.13
CA LYS A 517 18.66 41.75 27.65
C LYS A 517 18.62 41.08 29.05
N ASP A 518 19.36 39.99 29.25
CA ASP A 518 20.72 40.07 29.83
C ASP A 518 21.57 38.82 29.57
N ASP A 519 22.88 39.05 29.55
CA ASP A 519 24.01 38.18 29.16
C ASP A 519 24.11 36.82 29.87
N SER A 520 24.48 35.77 29.11
CA SER A 520 25.80 35.13 29.24
C SER A 520 25.90 33.86 28.38
N SER A 521 27.14 33.62 27.96
CA SER A 521 27.64 32.66 26.99
C SER A 521 27.36 31.18 27.26
N ASP A 522 27.16 30.45 26.16
CA ASP A 522 27.99 29.33 25.69
C ASP A 522 27.30 27.98 25.43
N GLU A 523 27.77 27.37 24.34
CA GLU A 523 27.71 25.97 23.90
C GLU A 523 26.36 25.27 23.67
N GLY A 524 26.04 25.18 22.36
CA GLY A 524 25.79 23.92 21.64
C GLY A 524 24.67 23.00 22.12
N THR A 525 23.72 22.69 21.24
CA THR A 525 23.11 21.34 21.23
C THR A 525 22.40 21.04 19.90
N THR A 526 23.00 20.09 19.20
CA THR A 526 22.41 19.07 18.31
C THR A 526 20.89 18.92 18.34
N VAL A 527 20.25 18.97 17.17
CA VAL A 527 18.90 18.41 16.97
C VAL A 527 19.01 16.89 17.03
N VAL A 528 18.67 16.33 18.19
CA VAL A 528 18.41 14.91 18.42
C VAL A 528 17.00 14.60 17.86
N PRO A 529 16.75 13.45 17.22
CA PRO A 529 15.39 13.05 16.87
C PRO A 529 14.54 13.03 18.15
N ALA A 530 13.49 13.84 18.23
CA ALA A 530 12.70 14.00 19.45
C ALA A 530 12.16 12.63 19.92
N THR A 531 12.72 12.11 21.01
CA THR A 531 12.19 10.95 21.71
C THR A 531 11.07 11.40 22.64
N ASN A 532 9.82 11.44 22.15
CA ASN A 532 8.68 11.83 22.99
C ASN A 532 8.49 10.86 24.18
N HIS A 533 8.09 11.40 25.33
CA HIS A 533 7.58 10.62 26.47
C HIS A 533 6.07 10.45 26.32
N ARG A 534 5.55 9.23 26.37
CA ARG A 534 4.10 9.02 26.44
C ARG A 534 3.62 9.12 27.89
N VAL A 535 2.66 9.98 28.17
CA VAL A 535 1.98 10.03 29.47
C VAL A 535 0.60 9.42 29.35
N TYR A 536 0.32 8.44 30.21
CA TYR A 536 -0.98 7.89 30.46
C TYR A 536 -1.60 8.56 31.67
N PHE A 537 -2.91 8.75 31.64
CA PHE A 537 -3.72 9.29 32.72
C PHE A 537 -4.88 8.33 33.00
N LYS A 538 -4.91 7.75 34.21
CA LYS A 538 -6.07 6.98 34.66
C LYS A 538 -7.12 7.97 35.15
N LEU A 539 -8.29 7.94 34.51
CA LEU A 539 -9.39 8.84 34.83
C LEU A 539 -9.78 8.73 36.32
N PRO A 540 -9.66 9.82 37.11
CA PRO A 540 -10.09 9.81 38.51
C PRO A 540 -11.62 9.72 38.61
N GLN A 541 -12.10 9.15 39.71
CA GLN A 541 -13.53 9.07 39.98
C GLN A 541 -14.15 10.49 40.03
N GLY A 542 -15.23 10.71 39.27
CA GLY A 542 -15.93 12.00 39.19
C GLY A 542 -15.48 12.93 38.06
N TRP A 543 -14.45 12.56 37.29
CA TRP A 543 -14.03 13.31 36.10
C TRP A 543 -14.81 12.87 34.85
N ASN A 544 -15.04 13.80 33.92
CA ASN A 544 -15.72 13.57 32.66
C ASN A 544 -14.76 13.02 31.59
N GLY A 545 -14.79 11.71 31.38
CA GLY A 545 -13.95 11.00 30.40
C GLY A 545 -14.08 11.49 28.94
N ASN A 546 -15.16 12.16 28.57
CA ASN A 546 -15.34 12.61 27.17
C ASN A 546 -14.42 13.79 26.79
N ASN A 547 -13.85 14.48 27.77
CA ASN A 547 -13.17 15.77 27.58
C ASN A 547 -11.87 15.86 28.36
N ILE A 548 -10.98 14.86 28.28
CA ILE A 548 -9.69 14.88 28.99
C ILE A 548 -8.61 15.59 28.17
N TYR A 549 -7.88 16.52 28.77
CA TYR A 549 -6.80 17.30 28.15
C TYR A 549 -5.50 17.19 28.94
N CYS A 550 -4.38 17.30 28.23
CA CYS A 550 -3.03 17.42 28.77
C CYS A 550 -2.43 18.77 28.34
N TYR A 551 -2.08 19.60 29.32
CA TYR A 551 -1.31 20.82 29.14
C TYR A 551 0.13 20.54 29.52
N ALA A 552 1.00 20.40 28.52
CA ALA A 552 2.43 20.17 28.69
C ALA A 552 3.18 21.48 28.48
N TYR A 553 4.12 21.82 29.35
CA TYR A 553 4.88 23.04 29.24
C TYR A 553 6.30 22.88 29.78
N GLY A 554 7.18 23.78 29.36
CA GLY A 554 8.54 23.86 29.86
C GLY A 554 9.17 25.21 29.54
N LYS A 555 10.50 25.28 29.61
CA LYS A 555 11.26 26.53 29.45
C LYS A 555 10.99 27.25 28.12
N ASN A 556 10.61 26.50 27.07
CA ASN A 556 10.41 27.00 25.71
C ASN A 556 8.91 27.13 25.31
N GLY A 557 7.99 27.21 26.28
CA GLY A 557 6.57 27.39 26.03
C GLY A 557 5.72 26.16 26.36
N SER A 558 4.50 26.10 25.84
CA SER A 558 3.55 25.02 26.08
C SER A 558 3.10 24.33 24.80
N ASN A 559 2.53 23.13 24.92
CA ASN A 559 1.98 22.38 23.79
C ASN A 559 0.80 23.10 23.13
N LYS A 560 -0.01 23.81 23.93
CA LYS A 560 -1.08 24.69 23.47
C LYS A 560 -1.37 25.76 24.50
N THR A 561 -2.28 26.69 24.20
CA THR A 561 -2.94 27.49 25.23
C THR A 561 -3.81 26.60 26.12
N TRP A 562 -3.98 26.98 27.39
CA TRP A 562 -4.87 26.27 28.33
C TRP A 562 -6.27 26.04 27.70
N PRO A 563 -6.86 24.81 27.74
CA PRO A 563 -6.53 23.65 28.60
C PRO A 563 -5.50 22.66 28.05
N GLY A 564 -4.78 23.00 26.97
CA GLY A 564 -3.83 22.09 26.32
C GLY A 564 -4.46 21.25 25.21
N GLU A 565 -3.87 20.09 24.92
CA GLU A 565 -4.34 19.18 23.86
C GLU A 565 -5.23 18.08 24.41
N LYS A 566 -6.23 17.66 23.62
CA LYS A 566 -7.15 16.59 24.02
C LYS A 566 -6.41 15.25 24.01
N MET A 567 -6.50 14.50 25.10
CA MET A 567 -5.89 13.18 25.23
C MET A 567 -6.69 12.13 24.44
N ILE A 568 -5.99 11.11 23.95
CA ILE A 568 -6.57 9.99 23.20
C ILE A 568 -6.93 8.87 24.17
N TYR A 569 -8.13 8.29 24.05
CA TYR A 569 -8.53 7.15 24.85
C TYR A 569 -8.08 5.83 24.21
N ASP A 570 -7.25 5.06 24.91
CA ASP A 570 -6.83 3.71 24.53
C ASP A 570 -7.80 2.68 25.14
N GLN A 571 -8.70 2.16 24.29
CA GLN A 571 -9.69 1.15 24.68
C GLN A 571 -9.07 -0.17 25.14
N GLY A 572 -7.88 -0.52 24.64
CA GLY A 572 -7.19 -1.76 25.02
C GLY A 572 -6.57 -1.70 26.41
N LYS A 573 -6.27 -0.48 26.89
CA LYS A 573 -5.65 -0.21 28.19
C LYS A 573 -6.60 0.39 29.24
N ASP A 574 -7.75 0.90 28.82
CA ASP A 574 -8.67 1.69 29.67
C ASP A 574 -7.95 2.90 30.31
N LEU A 575 -7.18 3.63 29.48
CA LEU A 575 -6.36 4.79 29.84
C LEU A 575 -6.44 5.89 28.78
N TYR A 576 -6.24 7.14 29.19
CA TYR A 576 -6.04 8.27 28.27
C TYR A 576 -4.54 8.48 28.08
N PHE A 577 -4.08 8.85 26.89
CA PHE A 577 -2.67 9.16 26.67
C PHE A 577 -2.42 10.41 25.84
N TYR A 578 -1.20 10.94 25.99
CA TYR A 578 -0.65 12.05 25.21
C TYR A 578 0.86 11.88 25.06
N ASP A 579 1.40 12.18 23.88
CA ASP A 579 2.85 12.12 23.60
C ASP A 579 3.49 13.48 23.87
N VAL A 580 4.18 13.58 25.00
CA VAL A 580 4.86 14.79 25.46
C VAL A 580 6.23 14.89 24.79
N LYS A 581 6.44 15.97 24.06
CA LYS A 581 7.74 16.29 23.44
C LYS A 581 8.76 16.64 24.54
N GLU A 582 10.02 16.24 24.36
CA GLU A 582 11.10 16.43 25.36
C GLU A 582 11.32 17.88 25.80
N GLN A 583 10.92 18.85 24.97
CA GLN A 583 11.00 20.27 25.31
C GLN A 583 10.06 20.70 26.45
N PHE A 584 9.12 19.84 26.85
CA PHE A 584 8.21 20.07 27.97
C PHE A 584 8.62 19.19 29.15
N ASP A 585 8.83 19.81 30.30
CA ASP A 585 9.26 19.15 31.55
C ASP A 585 8.16 19.09 32.61
N HIS A 586 7.01 19.72 32.35
CA HIS A 586 5.83 19.71 33.21
C HIS A 586 4.57 19.31 32.44
N VAL A 587 3.64 18.64 33.12
CA VAL A 587 2.29 18.37 32.59
C VAL A 587 1.18 18.64 33.61
N MET A 588 0.00 18.97 33.10
CA MET A 588 -1.23 19.13 33.87
C MET A 588 -2.39 18.48 33.13
N PHE A 589 -3.35 17.94 33.87
CA PHE A 589 -4.52 17.26 33.33
C PHE A 589 -5.79 18.02 33.72
N THR A 590 -6.76 18.07 32.82
CA THR A 590 -8.08 18.68 33.12
C THR A 590 -9.19 18.03 32.30
N ASP A 591 -10.41 17.99 32.84
CA ASP A 591 -11.63 17.66 32.09
C ASP A 591 -12.48 18.89 31.71
N ASN A 592 -11.87 20.09 31.81
CA ASN A 592 -12.46 21.43 31.84
C ASN A 592 -13.22 21.84 33.12
N ASN A 593 -13.61 20.90 33.99
CA ASN A 593 -14.30 21.21 35.26
C ASN A 593 -13.40 20.94 36.47
N ASN A 594 -12.57 19.91 36.36
CA ASN A 594 -11.61 19.43 37.33
C ASN A 594 -10.21 19.58 36.74
N GLN A 595 -9.22 19.78 37.61
CA GLN A 595 -7.84 19.98 37.22
C GLN A 595 -6.90 19.28 38.21
N TYR A 596 -5.82 18.71 37.68
CA TYR A 596 -4.75 18.16 38.48
C TYR A 596 -3.39 18.47 37.82
N PRO A 597 -2.41 19.05 38.55
CA PRO A 597 -2.51 19.58 39.91
C PRO A 597 -3.52 20.72 40.02
N GLY A 598 -4.00 21.01 41.24
CA GLY A 598 -5.04 22.03 41.47
C GLY A 598 -4.65 23.42 40.96
N SER A 599 -5.65 24.29 40.75
CA SER A 599 -5.43 25.66 40.26
C SER A 599 -4.36 26.40 41.08
N GLY A 600 -3.39 27.02 40.39
CA GLY A 600 -2.27 27.74 41.01
C GLY A 600 -1.12 26.86 41.53
N SER A 601 -1.23 25.54 41.44
CA SER A 601 -0.10 24.63 41.70
C SER A 601 0.79 24.53 40.47
N PRO A 602 2.12 24.35 40.65
CA PRO A 602 2.99 23.98 39.54
C PRO A 602 2.53 22.64 38.94
N GLY A 603 2.70 22.49 37.63
CA GLY A 603 2.49 21.24 36.92
C GLY A 603 3.40 20.13 37.42
N LEU A 604 3.07 18.89 37.06
CA LEU A 604 3.82 17.72 37.49
C LEU A 604 5.10 17.56 36.67
N THR A 605 6.23 17.38 37.33
CA THR A 605 7.53 17.10 36.70
C THR A 605 7.74 15.61 36.42
N PHE A 606 8.46 15.27 35.35
CA PHE A 606 8.82 13.89 34.96
C PHE A 606 9.85 13.18 35.89
N SER A 607 9.92 13.57 37.17
CA SER A 607 11.11 13.37 38.02
C SER A 607 11.21 12.02 38.77
N GLY A 608 10.62 10.93 38.25
CA GLY A 608 10.63 9.64 38.95
C GLY A 608 11.74 8.65 38.54
N ASP A 609 12.11 8.62 37.25
CA ASP A 609 13.01 7.61 36.64
C ASP A 609 13.29 8.01 35.18
N SER A 610 14.39 8.73 34.92
CA SER A 610 14.70 9.30 33.59
C SER A 610 14.90 8.27 32.47
N THR A 611 14.79 6.97 32.73
CA THR A 611 14.94 5.91 31.73
C THR A 611 13.61 5.44 31.11
N ALA A 612 12.46 5.83 31.68
CA ALA A 612 11.14 5.44 31.20
C ALA A 612 10.62 6.33 30.05
N LYS A 613 10.30 5.71 28.89
CA LYS A 613 9.67 6.38 27.73
C LYS A 613 8.15 6.48 27.83
N GLU A 614 7.52 5.63 28.65
CA GLU A 614 6.09 5.67 28.91
C GLU A 614 5.84 5.77 30.42
N TRP A 615 4.94 6.67 30.82
CA TRP A 615 4.64 7.00 32.21
C TRP A 615 3.14 6.93 32.44
N ILE A 616 2.71 6.55 33.63
CA ILE A 616 1.31 6.62 34.03
C ILE A 616 1.15 7.46 35.29
N TYR A 617 0.20 8.38 35.24
CA TYR A 617 -0.30 9.09 36.40
C TYR A 617 -1.58 8.42 36.90
N GLN A 618 -1.49 7.78 38.06
CA GLN A 618 -2.60 7.05 38.69
C GLN A 618 -2.46 7.13 40.22
N ASN A 619 -3.58 7.20 40.93
CA ASN A 619 -3.63 7.22 42.40
C ASN A 619 -2.73 8.29 43.05
N GLY A 620 -2.66 9.49 42.46
CA GLY A 620 -1.90 10.59 43.05
C GLY A 620 -0.41 10.63 42.68
N THR A 621 0.13 9.62 41.98
CA THR A 621 1.58 9.47 41.79
C THR A 621 1.95 9.11 40.34
N TRP A 622 3.17 9.47 39.94
CA TRP A 622 3.79 9.00 38.71
C TRP A 622 4.43 7.63 38.90
N GLN A 623 4.26 6.76 37.91
CA GLN A 623 4.91 5.46 37.85
C GLN A 623 5.35 5.20 36.41
N LYS A 624 6.46 4.47 36.21
CA LYS A 624 6.81 3.95 34.89
C LYS A 624 5.62 3.15 34.38
N TYR A 625 5.13 3.48 33.19
CA TYR A 625 4.09 2.67 32.57
C TYR A 625 4.73 1.39 32.07
N ASN A 626 4.68 0.37 32.92
CA ASN A 626 4.87 -0.99 32.48
C ASN A 626 3.47 -1.46 32.06
N ASN A 627 3.24 -1.53 30.75
CA ASN A 627 2.29 -2.53 30.27
C ASN A 627 2.80 -3.82 30.90
N GLU A 628 2.03 -4.54 31.73
CA GLU A 628 2.51 -5.75 32.44
C GLU A 628 2.85 -6.91 31.47
N ASN A 629 3.25 -6.62 30.23
CA ASN A 629 3.35 -7.49 29.08
C ASN A 629 4.31 -6.94 28.02
N ASP A 630 5.55 -6.59 28.36
CA ASP A 630 6.64 -6.68 27.37
C ASP A 630 8.02 -6.55 28.03
N GLU A 631 8.56 -7.69 28.48
CA GLU A 631 9.98 -8.05 28.34
C GLU A 631 10.08 -9.58 28.52
N GLU A 632 10.28 -10.28 27.39
CA GLU A 632 10.50 -11.71 27.18
C GLU A 632 9.43 -12.74 27.62
N ALA A 633 9.00 -13.53 26.63
CA ALA A 633 8.17 -14.75 26.67
C ALA A 633 6.66 -14.56 26.89
N ASP A 634 5.87 -14.79 25.83
CA ASP A 634 4.51 -15.34 25.95
C ASP A 634 4.02 -15.85 24.58
N HIS A 635 4.05 -17.16 24.35
CA HIS A 635 3.17 -17.73 23.33
C HIS A 635 1.80 -17.97 23.96
N VAL A 636 0.74 -17.58 23.25
CA VAL A 636 -0.65 -17.71 23.69
C VAL A 636 -1.18 -19.08 23.31
N VAL A 637 -1.86 -19.74 24.26
CA VAL A 637 -2.60 -20.98 24.02
C VAL A 637 -4.09 -20.67 23.95
N TYR A 638 -4.73 -21.25 22.94
CA TYR A 638 -6.14 -21.05 22.67
C TYR A 638 -6.94 -22.30 22.99
N PHE A 639 -8.14 -22.12 23.52
CA PHE A 639 -9.10 -23.18 23.82
C PHE A 639 -10.44 -22.85 23.19
N ARG A 640 -10.98 -23.76 22.39
CA ARG A 640 -12.32 -23.60 21.82
C ARG A 640 -13.35 -24.27 22.72
N ASN A 641 -14.14 -23.47 23.41
CA ASN A 641 -15.17 -23.94 24.32
C ASN A 641 -16.40 -24.47 23.56
N THR A 642 -16.33 -25.71 23.11
CA THR A 642 -17.43 -26.43 22.46
C THR A 642 -18.42 -27.05 23.44
N LYS A 643 -18.07 -27.09 24.74
CA LYS A 643 -18.86 -27.70 25.82
C LYS A 643 -19.79 -26.71 26.54
N GLY A 644 -19.74 -25.42 26.22
CA GLY A 644 -20.60 -24.39 26.82
C GLY A 644 -20.22 -24.03 28.26
N TRP A 645 -18.94 -24.20 28.62
CA TRP A 645 -18.42 -23.86 29.95
C TRP A 645 -18.57 -22.37 30.26
N LYS A 646 -18.91 -22.03 31.50
CA LYS A 646 -19.18 -20.63 31.89
C LYS A 646 -17.92 -19.89 32.30
N ASN A 647 -16.96 -20.59 32.89
CA ASN A 647 -15.72 -20.05 33.42
C ASN A 647 -14.52 -20.93 33.03
N PRO A 648 -14.10 -20.93 31.74
CA PRO A 648 -12.93 -21.67 31.32
C PRO A 648 -11.65 -21.24 32.06
N CYS A 649 -10.94 -22.20 32.62
CA CYS A 649 -9.63 -22.06 33.26
C CYS A 649 -8.64 -23.04 32.60
N ALA A 650 -7.35 -22.73 32.68
CA ALA A 650 -6.26 -23.59 32.20
C ALA A 650 -5.26 -23.86 33.33
N TYR A 651 -5.02 -25.13 33.61
CA TYR A 651 -4.05 -25.62 34.58
C TYR A 651 -2.88 -26.27 33.82
N MET A 652 -1.66 -25.79 34.02
CA MET A 652 -0.46 -26.21 33.31
C MET A 652 0.61 -26.67 34.29
N TRP A 653 1.33 -27.74 33.95
CA TRP A 653 2.40 -28.29 34.79
C TRP A 653 3.56 -28.85 33.98
N ASN A 654 4.63 -29.18 34.69
CA ASN A 654 5.78 -29.92 34.17
C ASN A 654 5.99 -31.19 35.00
N ASP A 655 5.86 -32.36 34.39
CA ASP A 655 6.06 -33.67 35.04
C ASP A 655 7.50 -34.23 34.89
N THR A 656 8.34 -33.58 34.08
CA THR A 656 9.76 -33.94 33.86
C THR A 656 10.72 -33.29 34.87
N GLN A 657 10.27 -32.30 35.64
CA GLN A 657 11.07 -31.62 36.67
C GLN A 657 10.75 -32.13 38.08
N LYS A 658 11.77 -32.30 38.93
CA LYS A 658 11.67 -32.90 40.30
C LYS A 658 10.82 -32.10 41.30
N VAL A 659 10.38 -30.89 40.95
CA VAL A 659 9.45 -30.06 41.73
C VAL A 659 8.39 -29.57 40.76
N VAL A 660 7.13 -29.96 40.97
CA VAL A 660 6.02 -29.63 40.06
C VAL A 660 5.63 -28.17 40.29
N ALA A 661 6.21 -27.26 39.50
CA ALA A 661 5.71 -25.89 39.43
C ALA A 661 4.49 -25.88 38.49
N ASN A 662 3.29 -25.70 39.05
CA ASN A 662 2.09 -25.45 38.26
C ASN A 662 1.99 -23.95 37.94
N ASN A 663 1.24 -23.58 36.92
CA ASN A 663 0.92 -22.16 36.67
C ASN A 663 0.05 -21.54 37.78
N LYS A 664 -0.80 -22.36 38.41
CA LYS A 664 -1.67 -21.96 39.51
C LYS A 664 -2.12 -23.19 40.31
N GLU A 665 -2.69 -22.98 41.49
CA GLU A 665 -3.47 -24.02 42.17
C GLU A 665 -4.70 -24.41 41.32
N TRP A 666 -5.14 -25.66 41.47
CA TRP A 666 -6.36 -26.15 40.83
C TRP A 666 -7.56 -25.25 41.20
N PRO A 667 -8.42 -24.80 40.26
CA PRO A 667 -8.66 -25.33 38.90
C PRO A 667 -7.86 -24.70 37.75
N GLY A 668 -6.76 -24.01 38.06
CA GLY A 668 -5.94 -23.32 37.07
C GLY A 668 -6.32 -21.85 36.93
N GLU A 669 -5.73 -21.20 35.94
CA GLU A 669 -5.89 -19.78 35.70
C GLU A 669 -7.02 -19.50 34.72
N LYS A 670 -7.86 -18.50 35.04
CA LYS A 670 -9.01 -18.14 34.21
C LYS A 670 -8.57 -17.64 32.84
N MET A 671 -9.17 -18.20 31.79
CA MET A 671 -8.88 -17.80 30.41
C MET A 671 -9.72 -16.59 29.99
N LYS A 672 -9.19 -15.80 29.04
CA LYS A 672 -9.86 -14.62 28.48
C LYS A 672 -10.62 -14.99 27.21
N LEU A 673 -11.90 -14.65 27.12
CA LEU A 673 -12.65 -14.75 25.87
C LEU A 673 -12.09 -13.73 24.86
N ILE A 674 -11.68 -14.21 23.69
CA ILE A 674 -11.09 -13.36 22.64
C ILE A 674 -11.88 -13.38 21.32
N ASP A 675 -12.71 -14.41 21.11
CA ASP A 675 -13.63 -14.52 19.99
C ASP A 675 -14.95 -15.11 20.48
N GLU A 676 -15.93 -14.22 20.68
CA GLU A 676 -17.27 -14.58 21.13
C GLU A 676 -18.04 -15.40 20.08
N LYS A 677 -17.79 -15.17 18.79
CA LYS A 677 -18.50 -15.86 17.69
C LYS A 677 -18.07 -17.33 17.59
N ASN A 678 -16.79 -17.62 17.86
CA ASN A 678 -16.25 -18.98 17.77
C ASN A 678 -16.03 -19.65 19.13
N CYS A 679 -16.37 -18.97 20.24
CA CYS A 679 -16.17 -19.40 21.62
C CYS A 679 -14.70 -19.70 21.96
N ILE A 680 -13.77 -18.86 21.50
CA ILE A 680 -12.33 -19.06 21.70
C ILE A 680 -11.85 -18.25 22.90
N TYR A 681 -11.20 -18.97 23.82
CA TYR A 681 -10.55 -18.43 25.00
C TYR A 681 -9.04 -18.50 24.84
N ALA A 682 -8.32 -17.56 25.43
CA ALA A 682 -6.88 -17.48 25.37
C ALA A 682 -6.27 -17.39 26.77
N ILE A 683 -5.10 -17.99 26.93
CA ILE A 683 -4.23 -17.81 28.09
C ILE A 683 -2.79 -17.63 27.63
N LYS A 684 -2.06 -16.76 28.32
CA LYS A 684 -0.62 -16.59 28.13
C LYS A 684 0.13 -17.72 28.83
N VAL A 685 1.21 -18.18 28.22
CA VAL A 685 2.03 -19.25 28.79
C VAL A 685 3.46 -18.75 28.93
N ASP A 686 3.93 -18.71 30.18
CA ASP A 686 5.34 -18.49 30.49
C ASP A 686 6.14 -19.77 30.22
N TRP A 687 6.65 -19.87 29.00
CA TRP A 687 7.42 -21.04 28.56
C TRP A 687 8.78 -21.17 29.26
N SER A 688 9.27 -20.14 29.95
CA SER A 688 10.49 -20.24 30.76
C SER A 688 10.30 -21.21 31.94
N LYS A 689 9.06 -21.42 32.38
CA LYS A 689 8.70 -22.42 33.41
C LYS A 689 8.70 -23.85 32.88
N GLY A 690 8.84 -24.03 31.56
CA GLY A 690 8.99 -25.33 30.92
C GLY A 690 7.75 -26.21 30.95
N TYR A 691 6.55 -25.66 31.13
CA TYR A 691 5.30 -26.44 31.12
C TYR A 691 5.23 -27.37 29.89
N ASN A 692 4.84 -28.62 30.11
CA ASN A 692 4.69 -29.62 29.04
C ASN A 692 3.29 -30.26 28.99
N HIS A 693 2.45 -30.02 29.99
CA HIS A 693 1.06 -30.48 30.02
C HIS A 693 0.08 -29.36 30.38
N ILE A 694 -1.17 -29.52 29.93
CA ILE A 694 -2.29 -28.61 30.18
C ILE A 694 -3.62 -29.36 30.35
N ILE A 695 -4.46 -28.88 31.25
CA ILE A 695 -5.87 -29.27 31.42
C ILE A 695 -6.72 -28.00 31.36
N PHE A 696 -7.82 -28.04 30.61
CA PHE A 696 -8.83 -26.98 30.64
C PHE A 696 -10.00 -27.41 31.55
N SER A 697 -10.54 -26.48 32.34
CA SER A 697 -11.65 -26.74 33.26
C SER A 697 -12.71 -25.64 33.26
N ASP A 698 -13.94 -25.95 33.67
CA ASP A 698 -14.98 -24.93 33.97
C ASP A 698 -14.91 -24.52 35.45
N ASN A 699 -13.80 -23.90 35.83
CA ASN A 699 -13.51 -23.52 37.20
C ASN A 699 -13.67 -24.70 38.19
N GLY A 700 -13.20 -25.88 37.77
CA GLY A 700 -13.18 -27.11 38.57
C GLY A 700 -14.48 -27.94 38.57
N ASN A 701 -15.54 -27.49 37.89
CA ASN A 701 -16.80 -28.25 37.80
C ASN A 701 -16.76 -29.37 36.74
N ASP A 702 -16.01 -29.15 35.67
CA ASP A 702 -15.76 -30.09 34.56
C ASP A 702 -14.36 -29.85 34.00
N GLN A 703 -13.77 -30.84 33.32
CA GLN A 703 -12.42 -30.72 32.75
C GLN A 703 -12.19 -31.56 31.48
N THR A 704 -11.12 -31.24 30.75
CA THR A 704 -10.55 -32.11 29.70
C THR A 704 -9.73 -33.25 30.32
N ALA A 705 -9.31 -34.21 29.50
CA ALA A 705 -8.17 -35.05 29.85
C ALA A 705 -6.89 -34.21 29.88
N ASP A 706 -5.80 -34.80 30.39
CA ASP A 706 -4.46 -34.23 30.33
C ASP A 706 -4.02 -34.15 28.86
N LEU A 707 -3.58 -32.96 28.43
CA LEU A 707 -3.16 -32.69 27.05
C LEU A 707 -1.68 -32.29 27.04
N ASP A 708 -0.98 -32.65 25.96
CA ASP A 708 0.38 -32.15 25.73
C ASP A 708 0.34 -30.69 25.31
N LEU A 709 1.15 -29.86 25.98
CA LEU A 709 1.25 -28.43 25.74
C LEU A 709 2.22 -28.13 24.57
N LYS A 710 1.71 -27.52 23.49
CA LYS A 710 2.43 -27.29 22.23
C LYS A 710 2.75 -25.81 22.02
N LYS A 711 3.94 -25.52 21.48
CA LYS A 711 4.50 -24.16 21.31
C LYS A 711 4.07 -23.42 20.01
N ASP A 712 3.24 -24.03 19.17
CA ASP A 712 2.98 -23.59 17.78
C ASP A 712 1.64 -22.84 17.58
N GLY A 713 1.06 -22.28 18.65
CA GLY A 713 -0.21 -21.53 18.53
C GLY A 713 -1.43 -22.41 18.25
N THR A 714 -1.32 -23.72 18.52
CA THR A 714 -2.43 -24.68 18.41
C THR A 714 -3.64 -24.23 19.23
N VAL A 715 -4.83 -24.35 18.63
CA VAL A 715 -6.13 -24.21 19.32
C VAL A 715 -6.58 -25.60 19.78
N TYR A 716 -6.82 -25.76 21.08
CA TYR A 716 -7.27 -27.00 21.72
C TYR A 716 -8.79 -27.16 21.74
#